data_AF-A0A1V5AP09-F1
#
_entry.id   AF-A0A1V5AP09-F1
#
_cell.length_a   1.000
_cell.length_b   1.000
_cell.length_c   1.000
_cell.angle_alpha   90.00
_cell.angle_beta   90.00
_cell.angle_gamma   90.00
#
_symmetry.space_group_name_H-M   'P 1'
#
loop_
_entity.id
_entity.type
_entity.pdbx_description
1 polymer ?
#
loop_
_entity_poly.entity_id
_entity_poly.type
_entity_poly.pdbx_seq_one_letter_code
_entity_poly.pdbx_strand_id
1 'polypeptide(L)'
;MLEWVRKMSSLIDYPKISIVDSPLGNVEVDHEGAAISGIRMAPSKAYAGIPALLQKVINDDDVLAWETILNKIDYIYDNIDRSLAGLDEKTGFGREVKSQIRSGKKLFFKPNLVGPLVIDFATHDEGLGDPICTQWPLIAALMRWFHDKLDISYHQMALGEASTSTFLVAEMFSRISGKTITTEAIIEGRSGEFYGGWGFFFVRRYLAKRHPTSHKDDPMNGHEDSVSGRFLPPGRASDRLMVYDLNKLGDTQRGRVIAVPDGAIYKEISLHKAIVGGDPSDPIDARDYPGCVLANVPKLKMHFQDLITNAIKNLGIGLYPTQCPSCDGNGHTSWMYSLPCSSIPSYKGKLPHSPWILKMDEETNLPLKDENGEYIAMKTEGMSGTQADIIRAVQSQNVFMIHVVDAIDTINISHNPDGKSVRIPEGYVWSSLDCVALDLFCARYCFKTVPITEALKLKEQNGWVTEFVHHVPVASVKGKNIVTGEGLDSPLFRYNLYNYAENRGVGQQKYYVVGWDSLTQTPLASLRGHLGRMDDNRFVELMTKTMYYNPGTILHDLQETILSYAKANDELTGSSLLKEFMDSFDENHDGIIDYDEKGRRGCETAQFGKLAYALNLQFAEEYGALKDAFIESVFFSKYSRKDWNSYGHDFTQEKSLLFKAAQAFAMSQSLSENSDLFVPGMSWGKGNWPSWETVNCISISGSIYGSQSPKNIGLGSIYGAVFQYADKTLNDGGYTGSRDQTASDPSSINRYFWAVSNGSGKLSFTLYVPKGYGSLDGIKIPNVEETDDPKRIWTASFGNGKEIW
;
A
#
# COMPACT_ATOMS: atom_id res chain seq x y z
N MET A 1 25.10 20.92 34.42
CA MET A 1 25.39 20.66 32.98
C MET A 1 24.15 20.18 32.24
N LEU A 2 23.45 19.13 32.70
CA LEU A 2 22.13 18.71 32.17
C LEU A 2 21.02 19.79 32.27
N GLU A 3 20.96 20.56 33.36
CA GLU A 3 20.07 21.73 33.47
C GLU A 3 20.45 22.91 32.56
N TRP A 4 21.73 22.99 32.16
CA TRP A 4 22.23 24.03 31.27
C TRP A 4 21.95 23.67 29.80
N VAL A 5 22.07 22.39 29.44
CA VAL A 5 21.61 21.84 28.15
C VAL A 5 20.08 21.94 28.03
N ARG A 6 19.32 21.67 29.10
CA ARG A 6 17.86 21.87 29.13
C ARG A 6 17.44 23.33 28.92
N LYS A 7 18.26 24.28 29.40
CA LYS A 7 18.06 25.72 29.17
C LYS A 7 18.51 26.19 27.78
N MET A 8 19.45 25.49 27.14
CA MET A 8 19.83 25.77 25.74
C MET A 8 18.88 25.13 24.74
N SER A 9 18.27 23.97 25.04
CA SER A 9 17.23 23.37 24.21
C SER A 9 15.87 24.07 24.34
N SER A 10 15.68 24.92 25.36
CA SER A 10 14.49 25.77 25.54
C SER A 10 14.63 27.18 24.94
N LEU A 11 15.59 27.41 24.05
CA LEU A 11 15.83 28.70 23.37
C LEU A 11 15.78 28.56 21.84
N ILE A 12 14.83 27.77 21.33
CA ILE A 12 14.30 28.05 19.99
C ILE A 12 13.17 29.04 20.22
N ASP A 13 13.53 30.32 20.35
CA ASP A 13 12.56 31.41 20.33
C ASP A 13 12.01 31.45 18.90
N TYR A 14 10.92 30.71 18.64
CA TYR A 14 10.20 30.84 17.37
C TYR A 14 9.75 32.30 17.27
N PRO A 15 10.25 33.08 16.29
CA PRO A 15 9.91 34.50 16.24
C PRO A 15 8.40 34.66 16.15
N LYS A 16 7.83 35.51 17.01
CA LYS A 16 6.48 36.05 16.80
C LYS A 16 6.48 36.73 15.45
N ILE A 17 5.85 36.10 14.45
CA ILE A 17 5.68 36.62 13.09
C ILE A 17 7.03 36.99 12.46
N SER A 18 7.70 36.01 11.84
CA SER A 18 8.87 36.29 11.01
C SER A 18 8.41 36.72 9.62
N ILE A 19 8.58 38.00 9.30
CA ILE A 19 8.72 38.43 7.91
C ILE A 19 10.07 37.89 7.43
N VAL A 20 10.06 37.21 6.29
CA VAL A 20 11.23 36.51 5.74
C VAL A 20 11.52 37.00 4.34
N ASP A 21 12.80 37.11 4.01
CA ASP A 21 13.23 37.31 2.63
C ASP A 21 12.95 36.02 1.85
N SER A 22 12.26 36.12 0.72
CA SER A 22 11.84 34.95 -0.05
C SER A 22 11.79 35.26 -1.54
N PRO A 23 11.67 34.24 -2.40
CA PRO A 23 11.38 34.44 -3.82
C PRO A 23 10.12 35.27 -4.10
N LEU A 24 9.20 35.38 -3.14
CA LEU A 24 7.98 36.20 -3.23
C LEU A 24 8.14 37.61 -2.65
N GLY A 25 9.36 38.01 -2.29
CA GLY A 25 9.67 39.23 -1.55
C GLY A 25 9.61 39.02 -0.04
N ASN A 26 9.49 40.12 0.71
CA ASN A 26 9.35 40.09 2.17
C ASN A 26 7.91 39.70 2.54
N VAL A 27 7.72 38.45 2.92
CA VAL A 27 6.40 37.89 3.26
C VAL A 27 6.43 37.22 4.63
N GLU A 28 5.27 37.15 5.26
CA GLU A 28 5.08 36.43 6.50
C GLU A 28 4.95 34.93 6.23
N VAL A 29 5.58 34.10 7.07
CA VAL A 29 5.41 32.64 7.04
C VAL A 29 4.01 32.24 7.51
N ASP A 30 3.54 31.07 7.07
CA ASP A 30 2.24 30.58 7.50
C ASP A 30 2.22 30.37 9.03
N HIS A 31 1.12 30.73 9.68
CA HIS A 31 0.95 30.60 11.13
C HIS A 31 -0.49 30.26 11.55
N GLU A 32 -1.37 29.96 10.59
CA GLU A 32 -2.78 29.65 10.81
C GLU A 32 -3.12 28.23 10.36
N GLY A 33 -4.13 27.62 10.98
CA GLY A 33 -4.57 26.25 10.69
C GLY A 33 -3.91 25.21 11.60
N ALA A 34 -3.85 23.96 11.14
CA ALA A 34 -3.23 22.86 11.88
C ALA A 34 -1.70 22.96 11.90
N ALA A 35 -1.11 22.75 13.07
CA ALA A 35 0.34 22.64 13.20
C ALA A 35 0.85 21.32 12.61
N ILE A 36 1.80 21.40 11.69
CA ILE A 36 2.55 20.25 11.18
C ILE A 36 3.99 20.40 11.64
N SER A 37 4.46 19.49 12.50
CA SER A 37 5.81 19.55 13.04
C SER A 37 6.72 18.50 12.41
N GLY A 38 7.85 18.93 11.88
CA GLY A 38 8.76 18.09 11.12
C GLY A 38 10.16 17.95 11.69
N ILE A 39 10.80 16.86 11.33
CA ILE A 39 12.26 16.75 11.40
C ILE A 39 12.79 16.22 10.07
N ARG A 40 13.84 16.84 9.55
CA ARG A 40 14.67 16.28 8.46
C ARG A 40 15.97 15.74 9.03
N MET A 41 16.32 14.51 8.70
CA MET A 41 17.52 13.81 9.19
C MET A 41 18.21 13.04 8.06
N ALA A 42 19.37 12.44 8.35
CA ALA A 42 20.12 11.63 7.38
C ALA A 42 19.58 10.18 7.35
N PRO A 43 18.97 9.71 6.25
CA PRO A 43 18.37 8.36 6.18
C PRO A 43 19.39 7.23 6.41
N SER A 44 20.62 7.41 5.92
CA SER A 44 21.72 6.45 6.09
C SER A 44 22.12 6.22 7.56
N LYS A 45 21.87 7.20 8.43
CA LYS A 45 22.10 7.12 9.89
C LYS A 45 20.88 6.64 10.66
N ALA A 46 19.70 6.69 10.06
CA ALA A 46 18.47 6.10 10.59
C ALA A 46 18.44 4.59 10.28
N TYR A 47 17.30 4.05 9.86
CA TYR A 47 17.09 2.61 9.72
C TYR A 47 17.66 1.98 8.43
N ALA A 48 18.25 2.75 7.51
CA ALA A 48 18.83 2.20 6.29
C ALA A 48 19.92 1.13 6.62
N GLY A 49 19.83 -0.03 5.98
CA GLY A 49 20.76 -1.16 6.17
C GLY A 49 20.50 -2.01 7.43
N ILE A 50 19.42 -1.76 8.18
CA ILE A 50 19.05 -2.60 9.33
C ILE A 50 18.75 -4.06 8.96
N PRO A 51 18.10 -4.42 7.84
CA PRO A 51 17.82 -5.82 7.53
C PRO A 51 19.07 -6.72 7.52
N ALA A 52 20.12 -6.32 6.81
CA ALA A 52 21.40 -7.04 6.80
C ALA A 52 22.11 -7.07 8.17
N LEU A 53 21.93 -6.06 9.02
CA LEU A 53 22.43 -6.09 10.40
C LEU A 53 21.62 -7.07 11.25
N LEU A 54 20.29 -7.06 11.09
CA LEU A 54 19.38 -7.91 11.84
C LEU A 54 19.58 -9.39 11.49
N GLN A 55 19.85 -9.70 10.22
CA GLN A 55 20.24 -11.03 9.76
C GLN A 55 21.42 -11.59 10.58
N LYS A 56 22.49 -10.80 10.76
CA LYS A 56 23.65 -11.19 11.58
C LYS A 56 23.31 -11.36 13.05
N VAL A 57 22.43 -10.51 13.57
CA VAL A 57 21.95 -10.62 14.96
C VAL A 57 21.17 -11.90 15.18
N ILE A 58 20.36 -12.34 14.21
CA ILE A 58 19.55 -13.55 14.31
C ILE A 58 20.40 -14.80 14.06
N ASN A 59 21.26 -14.79 13.05
CA ASN A 59 22.01 -15.98 12.61
C ASN A 59 23.28 -16.24 13.43
N ASP A 60 23.97 -15.17 13.85
CA ASP A 60 25.31 -15.25 14.42
C ASP A 60 25.40 -14.70 15.85
N ASP A 61 24.27 -14.29 16.44
CA ASP A 61 24.22 -13.56 17.72
C ASP A 61 25.16 -12.33 17.76
N ASP A 62 25.34 -11.64 16.62
CA ASP A 62 26.32 -10.56 16.46
C ASP A 62 25.99 -9.33 17.34
N VAL A 63 26.77 -9.18 18.42
CA VAL A 63 26.63 -8.08 19.39
C VAL A 63 26.96 -6.72 18.76
N LEU A 64 27.92 -6.64 17.85
CA LEU A 64 28.30 -5.38 17.20
C LEU A 64 27.23 -4.93 16.21
N ALA A 65 26.63 -5.87 15.47
CA ALA A 65 25.49 -5.58 14.61
C ALA A 65 24.30 -5.07 15.43
N TRP A 66 24.01 -5.70 16.58
CA TRP A 66 22.96 -5.23 17.48
C TRP A 66 23.24 -3.82 18.03
N GLU A 67 24.45 -3.55 18.54
CA GLU A 67 24.82 -2.19 19.00
C GLU A 67 24.73 -1.14 17.88
N THR A 68 25.04 -1.52 16.64
CA THR A 68 24.86 -0.64 15.47
C THR A 68 23.39 -0.32 15.23
N ILE A 69 22.50 -1.31 15.34
CA ILE A 69 21.04 -1.11 15.28
C ILE A 69 20.59 -0.18 16.41
N LEU A 70 21.05 -0.39 17.65
CA LEU A 70 20.70 0.48 18.78
C LEU A 70 21.07 1.94 18.50
N ASN A 71 22.30 2.19 18.01
CA ASN A 71 22.77 3.54 17.70
C ASN A 71 21.97 4.21 16.57
N LYS A 72 21.51 3.43 15.58
CA LYS A 72 20.61 3.92 14.52
C LYS A 72 19.25 4.33 15.07
N ILE A 73 18.68 3.55 16.00
CA ILE A 73 17.41 3.90 16.67
C ILE A 73 17.60 5.12 17.57
N ASP A 74 18.72 5.22 18.30
CA ASP A 74 19.03 6.39 19.12
C ASP A 74 19.14 7.66 18.26
N TYR A 75 19.74 7.56 17.08
CA TYR A 75 19.75 8.68 16.13
C TYR A 75 18.34 9.12 15.73
N ILE A 76 17.41 8.18 15.50
CA ILE A 76 16.00 8.51 15.24
C ILE A 76 15.39 9.19 16.48
N TYR A 77 15.56 8.60 17.67
CA TYR A 77 15.05 9.13 18.94
C TYR A 77 15.50 10.58 19.20
N ASP A 78 16.79 10.87 19.02
CA ASP A 78 17.34 12.21 19.23
C ASP A 78 16.77 13.25 18.25
N ASN A 79 16.39 12.81 17.04
CA ASN A 79 15.83 13.67 16.01
C ASN A 79 14.31 13.90 16.20
N ILE A 80 13.54 12.86 16.50
CA ILE A 80 12.08 12.97 16.65
C ILE A 80 11.67 13.87 17.82
N ASP A 81 12.55 14.07 18.81
CA ASP A 81 12.32 15.02 19.91
C ASP A 81 12.01 16.42 19.40
N ARG A 82 12.67 16.86 18.32
CA ARG A 82 12.43 18.18 17.73
C ARG A 82 11.06 18.29 17.05
N SER A 83 10.60 17.21 16.41
CA SER A 83 9.26 17.17 15.81
C SER A 83 8.20 17.16 16.92
N LEU A 84 8.28 16.23 17.86
CA LEU A 84 7.23 16.06 18.89
C LEU A 84 7.23 17.20 19.90
N ALA A 85 8.38 17.73 20.32
CA ALA A 85 8.43 18.90 21.19
C ALA A 85 7.87 20.15 20.48
N GLY A 86 8.17 20.33 19.19
CA GLY A 86 7.60 21.42 18.39
C GLY A 86 6.09 21.33 18.28
N LEU A 87 5.54 20.12 18.10
CA LEU A 87 4.10 19.91 18.10
C LEU A 87 3.48 20.18 19.48
N ASP A 88 4.11 19.73 20.56
CA ASP A 88 3.63 19.96 21.93
C ASP A 88 3.66 21.45 22.31
N GLU A 89 4.66 22.20 21.87
CA GLU A 89 4.72 23.64 22.07
C GLU A 89 3.52 24.36 21.44
N LYS A 90 3.10 23.94 20.23
CA LYS A 90 1.99 24.59 19.51
C LYS A 90 0.61 24.12 19.95
N THR A 91 0.49 22.88 20.41
CA THR A 91 -0.83 22.24 20.65
C THR A 91 -1.07 21.85 22.10
N GLY A 92 -0.02 21.71 22.90
CA GLY A 92 -0.07 21.17 24.25
C GLY A 92 -0.46 19.69 24.33
N PHE A 93 -0.35 18.93 23.23
CA PHE A 93 -0.86 17.55 23.15
C PHE A 93 -0.29 16.66 24.25
N GLY A 94 0.96 16.84 24.68
CA GLY A 94 1.61 16.03 25.70
C GLY A 94 0.90 16.12 27.04
N ARG A 95 0.30 17.28 27.37
CA ARG A 95 -0.57 17.43 28.56
C ARG A 95 -1.83 16.60 28.42
N GLU A 96 -2.46 16.65 27.26
CA GLU A 96 -3.70 15.91 26.97
C GLU A 96 -3.46 14.39 27.00
N VAL A 97 -2.39 13.91 26.38
CA VAL A 97 -1.98 12.49 26.44
C VAL A 97 -1.84 12.07 27.90
N LYS A 98 -1.04 12.79 28.70
CA LYS A 98 -0.85 12.46 30.12
C LYS A 98 -2.17 12.46 30.90
N SER A 99 -3.08 13.39 30.60
CA SER A 99 -4.40 13.45 31.22
C SER A 99 -5.22 12.19 30.92
N GLN A 100 -5.28 11.77 29.65
CA GLN A 100 -6.00 10.59 29.19
C GLN A 100 -5.38 9.28 29.72
N ILE A 101 -4.06 9.18 29.80
CA ILE A 101 -3.39 8.01 30.39
C ILE A 101 -3.69 7.91 31.89
N ARG A 102 -3.70 9.04 32.62
CA ARG A 102 -4.08 9.05 34.05
C ARG A 102 -5.54 8.69 34.29
N SER A 103 -6.43 8.90 33.33
CA SER A 103 -7.83 8.46 33.42
C SER A 103 -8.01 6.97 33.12
N GLY A 104 -6.92 6.27 32.76
CA GLY A 104 -6.88 4.82 32.55
C GLY A 104 -6.82 4.39 31.09
N LYS A 105 -6.88 5.31 30.12
CA LYS A 105 -6.71 4.98 28.70
C LYS A 105 -5.31 4.45 28.42
N LYS A 106 -5.16 3.67 27.35
CA LYS A 106 -3.84 3.25 26.85
C LYS A 106 -3.32 4.19 25.76
N LEU A 107 -2.01 4.35 25.67
CA LEU A 107 -1.37 4.94 24.50
C LEU A 107 -1.20 3.83 23.45
N PHE A 108 -2.04 3.85 22.42
CA PHE A 108 -2.15 2.78 21.44
C PHE A 108 -1.43 3.16 20.16
N PHE A 109 -0.39 2.41 19.79
CA PHE A 109 0.36 2.59 18.55
C PHE A 109 -0.24 1.74 17.43
N LYS A 110 -0.57 2.39 16.32
CA LYS A 110 -1.02 1.74 15.10
C LYS A 110 -0.03 2.02 13.96
N PRO A 111 0.96 1.14 13.73
CA PRO A 111 1.80 1.21 12.53
C PRO A 111 0.99 0.85 11.27
N ASN A 112 1.59 1.01 10.09
CA ASN A 112 1.06 0.52 8.83
C ASN A 112 1.76 -0.79 8.44
N LEU A 113 1.09 -1.95 8.53
CA LEU A 113 1.71 -3.27 8.29
C LEU A 113 1.11 -4.05 7.10
N VAL A 114 0.70 -3.33 6.04
CA VAL A 114 0.00 -3.85 4.84
C VAL A 114 0.39 -5.28 4.44
N GLY A 115 1.69 -5.58 4.39
CA GLY A 115 2.24 -6.94 4.27
C GLY A 115 3.29 -7.17 5.35
N PRO A 116 3.01 -7.89 6.46
CA PRO A 116 3.94 -8.03 7.59
C PRO A 116 5.03 -9.08 7.30
N LEU A 117 5.59 -9.08 6.10
CA LEU A 117 6.71 -9.91 5.65
C LEU A 117 7.99 -9.06 5.63
N VAL A 118 8.34 -8.47 6.77
CA VAL A 118 9.49 -7.55 6.89
C VAL A 118 10.79 -8.30 7.15
N ILE A 119 10.74 -9.31 8.01
CA ILE A 119 11.84 -10.24 8.24
C ILE A 119 11.55 -11.47 7.38
N ASP A 120 12.41 -11.74 6.40
CA ASP A 120 12.30 -12.96 5.61
C ASP A 120 12.52 -14.20 6.48
N PHE A 121 11.59 -15.15 6.47
CA PHE A 121 11.63 -16.29 7.39
C PHE A 121 12.73 -17.31 7.06
N ALA A 122 13.25 -17.30 5.83
CA ALA A 122 14.23 -18.27 5.37
C ALA A 122 15.66 -17.75 5.50
N THR A 123 15.85 -16.47 5.17
CA THR A 123 17.16 -15.81 5.13
C THR A 123 17.40 -14.89 6.31
N HIS A 124 16.35 -14.45 6.99
CA HIS A 124 16.35 -13.41 8.04
C HIS A 124 16.84 -12.02 7.56
N ASP A 125 16.91 -11.81 6.24
CA ASP A 125 17.24 -10.52 5.63
C ASP A 125 15.95 -9.71 5.31
N GLU A 126 16.06 -8.67 4.48
CA GLU A 126 14.96 -7.82 4.01
C GLU A 126 13.86 -8.66 3.32
N GLY A 127 12.71 -8.74 3.96
CA GLY A 127 11.51 -9.31 3.36
C GLY A 127 10.77 -8.32 2.46
N LEU A 128 9.89 -8.84 1.59
CA LEU A 128 9.13 -8.05 0.61
C LEU A 128 8.24 -6.97 1.23
N GLY A 129 7.88 -7.13 2.51
CA GLY A 129 7.09 -6.17 3.28
C GLY A 129 7.90 -5.03 3.90
N ASP A 130 9.23 -5.15 4.02
CA ASP A 130 10.06 -4.15 4.71
C ASP A 130 9.90 -2.73 4.14
N PRO A 131 10.02 -2.47 2.82
CA PRO A 131 9.91 -1.12 2.30
C PRO A 131 8.53 -0.50 2.56
N ILE A 132 7.47 -1.29 2.54
CA ILE A 132 6.08 -0.79 2.53
C ILE A 132 5.47 -0.66 3.92
N CYS A 133 6.06 -1.29 4.94
CA CYS A 133 5.58 -1.20 6.32
C CYS A 133 6.22 -0.02 7.05
N THR A 134 5.54 0.48 8.08
CA THR A 134 6.17 1.38 9.06
C THR A 134 7.36 0.66 9.69
N GLN A 135 8.51 1.30 9.67
CA GLN A 135 9.75 0.70 10.12
C GLN A 135 9.73 0.53 11.64
N TRP A 136 9.91 -0.72 12.13
CA TRP A 136 9.93 -1.01 13.58
C TRP A 136 10.98 -0.18 14.37
N PRO A 137 12.14 0.22 13.81
CA PRO A 137 13.07 1.15 14.46
C PRO A 137 12.44 2.51 14.81
N LEU A 138 11.54 3.03 13.97
CA LEU A 138 10.84 4.28 14.25
C LEU A 138 9.86 4.11 15.41
N ILE A 139 9.12 2.98 15.46
CA ILE A 139 8.21 2.68 16.57
C ILE A 139 9.00 2.56 17.88
N ALA A 140 10.17 1.92 17.86
CA ALA A 140 11.05 1.84 19.04
C ALA A 140 11.46 3.22 19.55
N ALA A 141 11.93 4.11 18.66
CA ALA A 141 12.28 5.47 19.01
C ALA A 141 11.06 6.24 19.57
N LEU A 142 9.90 6.10 18.94
CA LEU A 142 8.67 6.79 19.33
C LEU A 142 8.15 6.35 20.70
N MET A 143 8.06 5.04 20.95
CA MET A 143 7.64 4.51 22.25
C MET A 143 8.59 4.95 23.36
N ARG A 144 9.90 4.94 23.11
CA ARG A 144 10.90 5.47 24.04
C ARG A 144 10.68 6.96 24.31
N TRP A 145 10.36 7.76 23.29
CA TRP A 145 10.10 9.19 23.47
C TRP A 145 8.91 9.45 24.40
N PHE A 146 7.80 8.74 24.22
CA PHE A 146 6.64 8.86 25.11
C PHE A 146 6.96 8.44 26.54
N HIS A 147 7.77 7.38 26.71
CA HIS A 147 8.26 6.96 28.02
C HIS A 147 9.15 8.03 28.67
N ASP A 148 10.23 8.44 28.00
CA ASP A 148 11.26 9.31 28.57
C ASP A 148 10.79 10.76 28.76
N LYS A 149 9.91 11.26 27.89
CA LYS A 149 9.49 12.68 27.88
C LYS A 149 8.15 12.93 28.54
N LEU A 150 7.23 11.97 28.46
CA LEU A 150 5.88 12.11 29.04
C LEU A 150 5.66 11.23 30.28
N ASP A 151 6.66 10.45 30.71
CA ASP A 151 6.59 9.60 31.91
C ASP A 151 5.44 8.59 31.81
N ILE A 152 5.30 7.96 30.64
CA ILE A 152 4.30 6.94 30.35
C ILE A 152 4.98 5.59 30.39
N SER A 153 4.54 4.71 31.28
CA SER A 153 5.07 3.35 31.34
C SER A 153 4.67 2.54 30.10
N TYR A 154 5.54 1.64 29.65
CA TYR A 154 5.30 0.71 28.55
C TYR A 154 4.06 -0.17 28.75
N HIS A 155 3.75 -0.58 29.99
CA HIS A 155 2.48 -1.28 30.25
C HIS A 155 1.23 -0.41 30.09
N GLN A 156 1.37 0.93 30.07
CA GLN A 156 0.29 1.86 29.71
C GLN A 156 0.22 2.07 28.19
N MET A 157 1.15 1.50 27.43
CA MET A 157 1.14 1.47 25.99
C MET A 157 0.56 0.14 25.47
N ALA A 158 0.15 0.15 24.22
CA ALA A 158 -0.28 -1.02 23.46
C ALA A 158 0.10 -0.82 22.00
N LEU A 159 0.24 -1.91 21.26
CA LEU A 159 0.38 -1.87 19.81
C LEU A 159 -0.69 -2.72 19.17
N GLY A 160 -1.20 -2.32 18.01
CA GLY A 160 -2.04 -3.21 17.23
C GLY A 160 -2.28 -2.75 15.82
N GLU A 161 -2.67 -3.71 15.00
CA GLU A 161 -2.91 -3.50 13.59
C GLU A 161 -3.97 -4.48 13.04
N ALA A 162 -4.70 -4.04 12.01
CA ALA A 162 -5.66 -4.79 11.21
C ALA A 162 -5.19 -4.86 9.73
N SER A 163 -4.02 -5.47 9.53
CA SER A 163 -3.49 -5.73 8.19
C SER A 163 -4.29 -6.83 7.49
N THR A 164 -4.48 -6.69 6.17
CA THR A 164 -5.24 -7.64 5.36
C THR A 164 -4.53 -8.98 5.23
N SER A 165 -3.21 -9.04 5.41
CA SER A 165 -2.43 -10.26 5.15
C SER A 165 -2.02 -11.02 6.41
N THR A 166 -2.36 -10.56 7.62
CA THR A 166 -1.85 -11.18 8.85
C THR A 166 -2.31 -12.64 9.03
N PHE A 167 -3.59 -12.95 8.75
CA PHE A 167 -4.09 -14.34 8.81
C PHE A 167 -3.42 -15.24 7.77
N LEU A 168 -3.24 -14.72 6.56
CA LEU A 168 -2.57 -15.41 5.47
C LEU A 168 -1.14 -15.80 5.85
N VAL A 169 -0.37 -14.83 6.34
CA VAL A 169 1.02 -15.04 6.74
C VAL A 169 1.11 -15.98 7.95
N ALA A 170 0.19 -15.86 8.92
CA ALA A 170 0.13 -16.75 10.07
C ALA A 170 -0.11 -18.22 9.67
N GLU A 171 -1.05 -18.48 8.76
CA GLU A 171 -1.30 -19.83 8.23
C GLU A 171 -0.07 -20.36 7.47
N MET A 172 0.51 -19.53 6.59
CA MET A 172 1.69 -19.90 5.80
C MET A 172 2.88 -20.27 6.70
N PHE A 173 3.20 -19.43 7.68
CA PHE A 173 4.29 -19.70 8.62
C PHE A 173 3.98 -20.87 9.57
N SER A 174 2.70 -21.12 9.87
CA SER A 174 2.31 -22.30 10.64
C SER A 174 2.62 -23.60 9.88
N ARG A 175 2.31 -23.64 8.58
CA ARG A 175 2.65 -24.78 7.71
C ARG A 175 4.16 -24.97 7.58
N ILE A 176 4.91 -23.88 7.38
CA ILE A 176 6.38 -23.93 7.24
C ILE A 176 7.06 -24.40 8.53
N SER A 177 6.66 -23.85 9.68
CA SER A 177 7.28 -24.18 10.97
C SER A 177 6.81 -25.50 11.58
N GLY A 178 5.70 -26.06 11.08
CA GLY A 178 5.04 -27.23 11.66
C GLY A 178 4.40 -26.98 13.04
N LYS A 179 4.26 -25.71 13.44
CA LYS A 179 3.68 -25.27 14.72
C LYS A 179 2.70 -24.14 14.48
N THR A 180 1.75 -23.93 15.39
CA THR A 180 0.83 -22.79 15.29
C THR A 180 1.59 -21.48 15.50
N ILE A 181 1.59 -20.62 14.48
CA ILE A 181 2.03 -19.23 14.52
C ILE A 181 0.78 -18.36 14.55
N THR A 182 0.63 -17.54 15.60
CA THR A 182 -0.53 -16.65 15.77
C THR A 182 -0.35 -15.36 14.96
N THR A 183 -1.44 -14.63 14.70
CA THR A 183 -1.35 -13.34 14.00
C THR A 183 -0.61 -12.28 14.82
N GLU A 184 -0.72 -12.31 16.15
CA GLU A 184 0.07 -11.47 17.04
C GLU A 184 1.57 -11.86 16.99
N ALA A 185 1.90 -13.15 16.85
CA ALA A 185 3.27 -13.59 16.63
C ALA A 185 3.88 -13.06 15.31
N ILE A 186 3.06 -12.90 14.26
CA ILE A 186 3.49 -12.24 13.02
C ILE A 186 3.88 -10.78 13.26
N ILE A 187 3.13 -10.06 14.11
CA ILE A 187 3.46 -8.66 14.46
C ILE A 187 4.71 -8.62 15.36
N GLU A 188 4.83 -9.54 16.31
CA GLU A 188 6.04 -9.72 17.13
C GLU A 188 7.27 -10.01 16.26
N GLY A 189 7.14 -10.77 15.18
CA GLY A 189 8.24 -11.14 14.30
C GLY A 189 9.15 -12.25 14.86
N ARG A 190 8.77 -12.83 16.00
CA ARG A 190 9.44 -13.95 16.67
C ARG A 190 8.43 -14.81 17.42
N SER A 191 8.55 -16.14 17.31
CA SER A 191 7.83 -17.13 18.12
C SER A 191 8.75 -18.29 18.50
N GLY A 192 9.22 -18.31 19.75
CA GLY A 192 10.30 -19.23 20.17
C GLY A 192 11.57 -18.97 19.36
N GLU A 193 12.05 -19.98 18.64
CA GLU A 193 13.23 -19.89 17.75
C GLU A 193 12.87 -19.52 16.30
N PHE A 194 11.57 -19.40 15.96
CA PHE A 194 11.15 -18.99 14.63
C PHE A 194 11.17 -17.46 14.51
N TYR A 195 11.85 -16.95 13.49
CA TYR A 195 11.87 -15.54 13.12
C TYR A 195 11.18 -15.34 11.76
N GLY A 196 10.37 -14.29 11.67
CA GLY A 196 9.59 -13.97 10.49
C GLY A 196 8.37 -13.16 10.88
N GLY A 197 8.04 -12.15 10.07
CA GLY A 197 6.98 -11.21 10.41
C GLY A 197 7.45 -9.76 10.35
N TRP A 198 6.90 -8.89 11.21
CA TRP A 198 7.27 -7.47 11.25
C TRP A 198 8.54 -7.18 12.08
N GLY A 199 8.49 -7.37 13.40
CA GLY A 199 9.67 -7.16 14.27
C GLY A 199 9.43 -6.42 15.59
N PHE A 200 8.21 -6.45 16.15
CA PHE A 200 7.95 -5.81 17.45
C PHE A 200 8.78 -6.40 18.60
N PHE A 201 9.20 -7.67 18.51
CA PHE A 201 10.15 -8.27 19.44
C PHE A 201 11.45 -7.45 19.56
N PHE A 202 11.96 -6.94 18.44
CA PHE A 202 13.17 -6.12 18.42
C PHE A 202 12.95 -4.71 18.97
N VAL A 203 11.71 -4.19 18.88
CA VAL A 203 11.30 -2.98 19.61
C VAL A 203 11.44 -3.22 21.11
N ARG A 204 10.84 -4.29 21.65
CA ARG A 204 10.92 -4.62 23.08
C ARG A 204 12.37 -4.79 23.55
N ARG A 205 13.18 -5.50 22.76
CA ARG A 205 14.62 -5.71 23.04
C ARG A 205 15.41 -4.40 23.07
N TYR A 206 15.14 -3.47 22.14
CA TYR A 206 15.75 -2.14 22.14
C TYR A 206 15.35 -1.36 23.41
N LEU A 207 14.05 -1.31 23.71
CA LEU A 207 13.52 -0.57 24.85
C LEU A 207 14.10 -1.10 26.16
N ALA A 208 14.14 -2.42 26.36
CA ALA A 208 14.72 -3.06 27.55
C ALA A 208 16.21 -2.71 27.73
N LYS A 209 16.96 -2.61 26.63
CA LYS A 209 18.40 -2.29 26.66
C LYS A 209 18.69 -0.82 26.96
N ARG A 210 17.84 0.10 26.49
CA ARG A 210 17.96 1.55 26.69
C ARG A 210 17.23 2.07 27.92
N HIS A 211 16.56 1.18 28.66
CA HIS A 211 15.86 1.48 29.90
C HIS A 211 16.84 1.66 31.08
N PRO A 212 16.63 2.63 31.98
CA PRO A 212 17.42 2.74 33.21
C PRO A 212 17.23 1.51 34.11
N THR A 213 18.33 0.94 34.63
CA THR A 213 18.32 -0.27 35.47
C THR A 213 17.52 -0.14 36.77
N SER A 214 17.17 1.09 37.17
CA SER A 214 16.37 1.38 38.37
C SER A 214 14.85 1.27 38.15
N HIS A 215 14.39 1.17 36.91
CA HIS A 215 12.97 1.20 36.57
C HIS A 215 12.41 -0.23 36.42
N LYS A 216 11.18 -0.48 36.88
CA LYS A 216 10.58 -1.83 36.97
C LYS A 216 9.68 -2.21 35.79
N ASP A 217 9.48 -1.27 34.88
CA ASP A 217 8.61 -1.41 33.71
C ASP A 217 9.35 -2.12 32.58
N ASP A 218 9.21 -3.44 32.52
CA ASP A 218 9.88 -4.26 31.53
C ASP A 218 9.05 -4.32 30.22
N PRO A 219 9.54 -3.76 29.09
CA PRO A 219 8.84 -3.83 27.82
C PRO A 219 8.76 -5.25 27.25
N MET A 220 9.49 -6.23 27.81
CA MET A 220 9.34 -7.65 27.48
C MET A 220 8.09 -8.28 28.12
N ASN A 221 7.55 -7.69 29.18
CA ASN A 221 6.31 -8.18 29.79
C ASN A 221 5.16 -8.14 28.77
N GLY A 222 4.51 -9.29 28.59
CA GLY A 222 3.44 -9.47 27.60
C GLY A 222 3.88 -10.10 26.28
N HIS A 223 5.18 -10.30 26.03
CA HIS A 223 5.66 -10.97 24.81
C HIS A 223 5.09 -12.39 24.69
N GLU A 224 5.25 -13.23 25.73
CA GLU A 224 4.73 -14.60 25.75
C GLU A 224 3.20 -14.68 25.59
N ASP A 225 2.47 -13.74 26.22
CA ASP A 225 1.02 -13.63 26.05
C ASP A 225 0.67 -13.26 24.60
N SER A 226 1.42 -12.34 23.98
CA SER A 226 1.21 -11.91 22.59
C SER A 226 1.50 -13.04 21.60
N VAL A 227 2.67 -13.69 21.67
CA VAL A 227 3.02 -14.77 20.72
C VAL A 227 2.13 -16.01 20.85
N SER A 228 1.65 -16.32 22.07
CA SER A 228 0.69 -17.41 22.29
C SER A 228 -0.74 -17.05 21.88
N GLY A 229 -1.00 -15.81 21.44
CA GLY A 229 -2.33 -15.33 21.06
C GLY A 229 -3.28 -15.20 22.25
N ARG A 230 -2.76 -15.09 23.48
CA ARG A 230 -3.58 -14.88 24.67
C ARG A 230 -4.14 -13.47 24.68
N PHE A 231 -5.44 -13.37 24.43
CA PHE A 231 -6.12 -12.10 24.46
C PHE A 231 -6.41 -11.63 25.88
N LEU A 232 -6.04 -10.39 26.18
CA LEU A 232 -6.33 -9.71 27.43
C LEU A 232 -6.88 -8.33 27.11
N PRO A 233 -8.06 -7.93 27.62
CA PRO A 233 -8.54 -6.57 27.48
C PRO A 233 -7.50 -5.56 27.99
N PRO A 234 -7.34 -4.38 27.36
CA PRO A 234 -6.32 -3.42 27.75
C PRO A 234 -6.35 -3.01 29.24
N GLY A 235 -7.53 -2.94 29.86
CA GLY A 235 -7.69 -2.67 31.29
C GLY A 235 -7.25 -3.81 32.22
N ARG A 236 -7.13 -5.04 31.70
CA ARG A 236 -6.67 -6.24 32.41
C ARG A 236 -5.23 -6.65 32.07
N ALA A 237 -4.57 -5.91 31.18
CA ALA A 237 -3.18 -6.19 30.79
C ALA A 237 -2.19 -5.98 31.96
N SER A 238 -2.56 -5.27 33.03
CA SER A 238 -1.70 -5.02 34.19
C SER A 238 -0.37 -4.36 33.76
N ASP A 239 0.75 -5.01 34.02
CA ASP A 239 2.15 -4.60 33.81
C ASP A 239 2.71 -5.11 32.47
N ARG A 240 1.83 -5.44 31.52
CA ARG A 240 2.20 -6.00 30.20
C ARG A 240 1.96 -5.02 29.07
N LEU A 241 2.97 -4.88 28.20
CA LEU A 241 2.84 -4.23 26.90
C LEU A 241 2.28 -5.26 25.91
N MET A 242 1.01 -5.09 25.52
CA MET A 242 0.29 -6.07 24.70
C MET A 242 0.24 -5.69 23.22
N VAL A 243 0.26 -6.72 22.35
CA VAL A 243 -0.04 -6.61 20.93
C VAL A 243 -1.49 -7.07 20.67
N TYR A 244 -2.20 -6.35 19.81
CA TYR A 244 -3.57 -6.66 19.40
C TYR A 244 -3.69 -6.77 17.89
N ASP A 245 -4.16 -7.91 17.40
CA ASP A 245 -4.69 -8.00 16.03
C ASP A 245 -6.10 -7.40 15.99
N LEU A 246 -6.19 -6.19 15.43
CA LEU A 246 -7.42 -5.41 15.37
C LEU A 246 -8.46 -6.02 14.41
N ASN A 247 -8.09 -7.04 13.63
CA ASN A 247 -9.04 -7.72 12.75
C ASN A 247 -10.01 -8.67 13.48
N LYS A 248 -9.63 -9.18 14.66
CA LYS A 248 -10.31 -10.29 15.34
C LYS A 248 -11.57 -9.85 16.09
N LEU A 249 -12.67 -9.63 15.37
CA LEU A 249 -14.00 -9.41 15.98
C LEU A 249 -14.93 -10.62 15.92
N GLY A 250 -14.42 -11.79 15.46
CA GLY A 250 -15.17 -13.06 15.52
C GLY A 250 -15.53 -13.45 16.96
N ASP A 251 -14.70 -13.06 17.92
CA ASP A 251 -15.07 -12.96 19.33
C ASP A 251 -15.81 -11.63 19.55
N THR A 252 -17.14 -11.73 19.57
CA THR A 252 -18.05 -10.57 19.62
C THR A 252 -17.84 -9.68 20.84
N GLN A 253 -17.20 -10.18 21.92
CA GLN A 253 -16.90 -9.37 23.10
C GLN A 253 -15.85 -8.27 22.82
N ARG A 254 -15.04 -8.43 21.77
CA ARG A 254 -13.96 -7.51 21.39
C ARG A 254 -14.43 -6.34 20.54
N GLY A 255 -15.61 -6.43 19.94
CA GLY A 255 -16.16 -5.44 19.03
C GLY A 255 -17.23 -4.55 19.67
N ARG A 256 -17.34 -3.31 19.22
CA ARG A 256 -18.45 -2.40 19.55
C ARG A 256 -18.96 -1.76 18.26
N VAL A 257 -20.28 -1.76 18.07
CA VAL A 257 -20.95 -1.08 16.96
C VAL A 257 -21.05 0.41 17.29
N ILE A 258 -20.58 1.24 16.38
CA ILE A 258 -20.49 2.69 16.54
C ILE A 258 -21.29 3.37 15.44
N ALA A 259 -22.24 4.21 15.81
CA ALA A 259 -22.93 5.06 14.84
C ALA A 259 -21.94 6.04 14.18
N VAL A 260 -22.05 6.19 12.86
CA VAL A 260 -21.24 7.13 12.09
C VAL A 260 -22.03 8.44 11.95
N PRO A 261 -21.52 9.57 12.49
CA PRO A 261 -22.13 10.87 12.26
C PRO A 261 -22.27 11.13 10.76
N ASP A 262 -23.51 11.31 10.29
CA ASP A 262 -23.86 11.53 8.90
C ASP A 262 -23.32 10.47 7.92
N GLY A 263 -23.13 9.22 8.35
CA GLY A 263 -22.47 8.15 7.59
C GLY A 263 -22.86 8.05 6.11
N ALA A 264 -21.86 8.13 5.22
CA ALA A 264 -22.05 8.24 3.78
C ALA A 264 -22.11 6.88 3.07
N ILE A 265 -21.25 5.95 3.51
CA ILE A 265 -21.26 4.54 3.14
C ILE A 265 -21.98 3.72 4.21
N TYR A 266 -21.60 3.92 5.48
CA TYR A 266 -22.09 3.14 6.60
C TYR A 266 -22.73 4.04 7.65
N LYS A 267 -23.95 3.70 8.08
CA LYS A 267 -24.60 4.38 9.22
C LYS A 267 -24.00 3.94 10.56
N GLU A 268 -23.43 2.74 10.61
CA GLU A 268 -22.76 2.18 11.77
C GLU A 268 -21.59 1.30 11.34
N ILE A 269 -20.52 1.28 12.15
CA ILE A 269 -19.31 0.50 11.91
C ILE A 269 -18.96 -0.28 13.17
N SER A 270 -18.62 -1.56 13.02
CA SER A 270 -18.08 -2.37 14.10
C SER A 270 -16.58 -2.14 14.26
N LEU A 271 -16.14 -1.67 15.42
CA LEU A 271 -14.76 -1.34 15.74
C LEU A 271 -14.24 -2.15 16.92
N HIS A 272 -12.93 -2.41 16.94
CA HIS A 272 -12.29 -3.08 18.06
C HIS A 272 -12.27 -2.18 19.31
N LYS A 273 -12.74 -2.70 20.45
CA LYS A 273 -12.87 -1.96 21.72
C LYS A 273 -11.53 -1.47 22.29
N ALA A 274 -10.40 -2.06 21.90
CA ALA A 274 -9.09 -1.51 22.27
C ALA A 274 -8.85 -0.10 21.70
N ILE A 275 -9.54 0.28 20.62
CA ILE A 275 -9.51 1.63 20.04
C ILE A 275 -10.60 2.49 20.67
N VAL A 276 -11.86 2.07 20.52
CA VAL A 276 -13.02 2.91 20.85
C VAL A 276 -13.48 2.81 22.30
N GLY A 277 -12.91 1.91 23.11
CA GLY A 277 -13.39 1.60 24.46
C GLY A 277 -14.63 0.70 24.48
N GLY A 278 -14.94 0.21 25.68
CA GLY A 278 -16.12 -0.62 25.97
C GLY A 278 -17.42 0.17 25.95
N ASP A 279 -18.53 -0.51 26.22
CA ASP A 279 -19.84 0.10 26.41
C ASP A 279 -19.81 1.03 27.65
N PRO A 280 -20.03 2.35 27.50
CA PRO A 280 -20.05 3.27 28.64
C PRO A 280 -21.16 2.98 29.66
N SER A 281 -22.20 2.24 29.27
CA SER A 281 -23.30 1.82 30.15
C SER A 281 -23.02 0.54 30.92
N ASP A 282 -21.96 -0.20 30.58
CA ASP A 282 -21.48 -1.38 31.30
C ASP A 282 -20.16 -1.04 32.03
N PRO A 283 -20.18 -0.86 33.37
CA PRO A 283 -18.98 -0.52 34.13
C PRO A 283 -17.87 -1.56 34.08
N ILE A 284 -18.19 -2.85 33.86
CA ILE A 284 -17.19 -3.91 33.75
C ILE A 284 -16.51 -3.81 32.39
N ASP A 285 -17.29 -3.69 31.31
CA ASP A 285 -16.76 -3.55 29.96
C ASP A 285 -15.96 -2.26 29.78
N ALA A 286 -16.45 -1.13 30.32
CA ALA A 286 -15.74 0.14 30.31
C ALA A 286 -14.41 0.08 31.08
N ARG A 287 -14.34 -0.70 32.17
CA ARG A 287 -13.09 -0.92 32.92
C ARG A 287 -12.11 -1.82 32.15
N ASP A 288 -12.63 -2.86 31.51
CA ASP A 288 -11.82 -3.81 30.75
C ASP A 288 -11.28 -3.18 29.45
N TYR A 289 -12.05 -2.26 28.87
CA TYR A 289 -11.73 -1.51 27.67
C TYR A 289 -11.84 0.00 27.94
N PRO A 290 -10.81 0.61 28.58
CA PRO A 290 -10.82 2.04 28.91
C PRO A 290 -10.75 2.96 27.68
N GLY A 291 -10.56 2.41 26.48
CA GLY A 291 -10.27 3.16 25.26
C GLY A 291 -8.80 3.60 25.18
N CYS A 292 -8.48 4.39 24.16
CA CYS A 292 -7.10 4.80 23.92
C CYS A 292 -6.92 6.30 23.61
N VAL A 293 -5.67 6.73 23.75
CA VAL A 293 -5.06 7.74 22.89
C VAL A 293 -4.43 7.01 21.71
N LEU A 294 -4.80 7.36 20.49
CA LEU A 294 -4.33 6.66 19.29
C LEU A 294 -3.15 7.41 18.66
N ALA A 295 -1.97 6.78 18.69
CA ALA A 295 -0.81 7.16 17.89
C ALA A 295 -0.85 6.42 16.55
N ASN A 296 -1.34 7.10 15.51
CA ASN A 296 -1.37 6.61 14.13
C ASN A 296 0.02 6.83 13.49
N VAL A 297 0.68 5.78 13.05
CA VAL A 297 2.07 5.85 12.54
C VAL A 297 2.16 5.31 11.11
N PRO A 298 1.64 6.04 10.10
CA PRO A 298 1.63 5.57 8.71
C PRO A 298 3.01 5.60 8.06
N LYS A 299 3.17 4.79 7.00
CA LYS A 299 4.29 4.85 6.05
C LYS A 299 3.86 5.66 4.82
N LEU A 300 4.58 6.72 4.45
CA LEU A 300 4.25 7.52 3.27
C LEU A 300 4.62 6.77 1.98
N LYS A 301 3.64 6.52 1.12
CA LYS A 301 3.83 5.76 -0.14
C LYS A 301 2.77 6.05 -1.20
N MET A 302 3.14 5.95 -2.48
CA MET A 302 2.21 6.04 -3.62
C MET A 302 1.32 4.80 -3.67
N HIS A 303 0.00 4.97 -3.78
CA HIS A 303 -0.95 3.87 -3.61
C HIS A 303 -1.54 3.38 -4.96
N PHE A 304 -1.96 2.10 -5.02
CA PHE A 304 -2.39 1.45 -6.27
C PHE A 304 -3.85 1.76 -6.68
N GLN A 305 -4.63 2.33 -5.77
CA GLN A 305 -6.06 2.62 -5.94
C GLN A 305 -6.44 4.02 -5.44
N ASP A 306 -5.48 4.77 -4.94
CA ASP A 306 -5.68 6.05 -4.25
C ASP A 306 -4.38 6.85 -4.40
N LEU A 307 -4.35 8.14 -4.07
CA LEU A 307 -3.16 8.95 -4.33
C LEU A 307 -1.96 8.52 -3.48
N ILE A 308 -2.12 8.55 -2.15
CA ILE A 308 -1.08 8.15 -1.20
C ILE A 308 -1.66 7.29 -0.07
N THR A 309 -0.85 6.39 0.47
CA THR A 309 -1.07 5.91 1.84
C THR A 309 -0.37 6.85 2.79
N ASN A 310 -1.14 7.47 3.68
CA ASN A 310 -0.65 8.28 4.78
C ASN A 310 -1.63 8.20 5.98
N ALA A 311 -1.86 9.29 6.72
CA ALA A 311 -2.59 9.26 7.98
C ALA A 311 -4.07 8.89 7.78
N ILE A 312 -4.75 9.47 6.78
CA ILE A 312 -6.15 9.14 6.47
C ILE A 312 -6.23 7.67 6.07
N LYS A 313 -5.44 7.23 5.09
CA LYS A 313 -5.51 5.86 4.57
C LYS A 313 -5.24 4.78 5.62
N ASN A 314 -4.23 4.99 6.47
CA ASN A 314 -3.85 4.01 7.49
C ASN A 314 -4.99 3.75 8.48
N LEU A 315 -5.81 4.75 8.79
CA LEU A 315 -7.02 4.59 9.60
C LEU A 315 -8.22 4.16 8.76
N GLY A 316 -8.41 4.87 7.64
CA GLY A 316 -9.54 4.83 6.73
C GLY A 316 -9.81 3.46 6.10
N ILE A 317 -8.79 2.64 5.94
CA ILE A 317 -8.95 1.22 5.59
C ILE A 317 -8.43 0.32 6.71
N GLY A 318 -7.35 0.73 7.39
CA GLY A 318 -6.66 -0.10 8.39
C GLY A 318 -7.39 -0.26 9.73
N LEU A 319 -8.58 0.31 9.94
CA LEU A 319 -9.40 0.06 11.13
C LEU A 319 -10.63 -0.83 10.88
N TYR A 320 -11.00 -1.09 9.62
CA TYR A 320 -12.05 -2.06 9.32
C TYR A 320 -11.53 -3.48 9.61
N PRO A 321 -12.18 -4.26 10.50
CA PRO A 321 -11.70 -5.60 10.86
C PRO A 321 -12.01 -6.63 9.78
N THR A 322 -11.05 -7.51 9.45
CA THR A 322 -11.32 -8.57 8.47
C THR A 322 -12.19 -9.71 9.00
N GLN A 323 -12.13 -10.02 10.30
CA GLN A 323 -13.04 -10.96 10.97
C GLN A 323 -14.18 -10.23 11.68
N CYS A 324 -14.89 -9.35 10.97
CA CYS A 324 -16.13 -8.74 11.47
C CYS A 324 -17.34 -9.61 11.10
N PRO A 325 -18.06 -10.23 12.03
CA PRO A 325 -19.22 -11.06 11.71
C PRO A 325 -20.28 -10.29 10.90
N SER A 326 -20.86 -10.94 9.88
CA SER A 326 -22.04 -10.41 9.20
C SER A 326 -23.30 -10.53 10.06
N CYS A 327 -24.27 -9.63 9.87
CA CYS A 327 -25.54 -9.62 10.59
C CYS A 327 -26.46 -10.81 10.20
N ASP A 328 -26.12 -11.49 9.11
CA ASP A 328 -26.99 -12.41 8.38
C ASP A 328 -26.96 -13.83 8.96
N GLY A 329 -26.16 -14.08 10.00
CA GLY A 329 -26.17 -15.32 10.79
C GLY A 329 -25.66 -16.58 10.07
N ASN A 330 -25.27 -16.48 8.79
CA ASN A 330 -24.83 -17.61 7.98
C ASN A 330 -23.35 -17.96 8.26
N GLY A 331 -23.13 -18.68 9.36
CA GLY A 331 -21.87 -19.38 9.66
C GLY A 331 -20.75 -18.53 10.28
N HIS A 332 -19.85 -19.20 11.00
CA HIS A 332 -18.74 -18.59 11.76
C HIS A 332 -17.63 -17.94 10.89
N THR A 333 -17.80 -17.86 9.57
CA THR A 333 -16.78 -17.38 8.61
C THR A 333 -17.33 -16.41 7.54
N SER A 334 -18.55 -15.90 7.71
CA SER A 334 -19.09 -14.83 6.86
C SER A 334 -18.74 -13.47 7.44
N TRP A 335 -17.98 -12.67 6.67
CA TRP A 335 -17.42 -11.40 7.14
C TRP A 335 -18.10 -10.19 6.49
N MET A 336 -18.36 -9.15 7.27
CA MET A 336 -19.04 -7.92 6.82
C MET A 336 -18.21 -7.13 5.80
N TYR A 337 -16.91 -6.98 6.05
CA TYR A 337 -16.04 -6.10 5.26
C TYR A 337 -15.07 -6.83 4.33
N SER A 338 -14.92 -8.14 4.47
CA SER A 338 -13.80 -8.88 3.90
C SER A 338 -14.18 -10.13 3.12
N LEU A 339 -13.25 -10.54 2.26
CA LEU A 339 -13.27 -11.74 1.45
C LEU A 339 -11.91 -12.45 1.56
N PRO A 340 -11.85 -13.77 1.36
CA PRO A 340 -13.00 -14.68 1.19
C PRO A 340 -13.79 -14.86 2.48
N CYS A 341 -15.03 -15.34 2.38
CA CYS A 341 -15.82 -15.79 3.53
C CYS A 341 -15.29 -17.15 4.04
N SER A 342 -14.09 -17.17 4.61
CA SER A 342 -13.41 -18.37 5.13
C SER A 342 -12.75 -18.12 6.49
N SER A 343 -12.10 -19.14 7.05
CA SER A 343 -11.31 -19.00 8.28
C SER A 343 -10.06 -18.11 8.12
N ILE A 344 -9.63 -17.84 6.88
CA ILE A 344 -8.47 -17.03 6.53
C ILE A 344 -8.93 -15.88 5.63
N PRO A 345 -9.70 -14.91 6.16
CA PRO A 345 -10.04 -13.73 5.38
C PRO A 345 -8.78 -12.90 5.13
N SER A 346 -8.75 -12.20 4.00
CA SER A 346 -7.61 -11.40 3.62
C SER A 346 -8.04 -10.00 3.16
N TYR A 347 -8.54 -9.90 1.92
CA TYR A 347 -8.90 -8.63 1.33
C TYR A 347 -10.10 -8.01 2.03
N LYS A 348 -10.05 -6.70 2.29
CA LYS A 348 -11.22 -5.90 2.71
C LYS A 348 -12.17 -5.63 1.54
N GLY A 349 -12.40 -6.65 0.71
CA GLY A 349 -12.99 -6.54 -0.62
C GLY A 349 -14.47 -6.17 -0.67
N LYS A 350 -15.18 -6.17 0.46
CA LYS A 350 -16.58 -5.71 0.53
C LYS A 350 -16.69 -4.21 0.83
N LEU A 351 -15.57 -3.54 1.13
CA LEU A 351 -15.53 -2.09 1.23
C LEU A 351 -15.60 -1.46 -0.17
N PRO A 352 -16.32 -0.35 -0.35
CA PRO A 352 -16.24 0.45 -1.58
C PRO A 352 -14.83 0.99 -1.81
N HIS A 353 -14.14 0.48 -2.83
CA HIS A 353 -12.83 1.01 -3.27
C HIS A 353 -12.95 1.98 -4.45
N SER A 354 -14.09 1.94 -5.14
CA SER A 354 -14.49 2.79 -6.26
C SER A 354 -15.93 3.26 -6.02
N PRO A 355 -16.36 4.40 -6.60
CA PRO A 355 -17.75 4.82 -6.51
C PRO A 355 -18.73 3.77 -7.05
N TRP A 356 -18.41 3.13 -8.18
CA TRP A 356 -19.24 2.08 -8.76
C TRP A 356 -18.92 0.72 -8.13
N ILE A 357 -19.94 0.10 -7.52
CA ILE A 357 -19.90 -1.24 -6.93
C ILE A 357 -20.82 -2.16 -7.72
N LEU A 358 -20.35 -3.37 -8.02
CA LEU A 358 -21.12 -4.35 -8.78
C LEU A 358 -21.90 -5.30 -7.86
N LYS A 359 -23.09 -5.68 -8.30
CA LYS A 359 -23.76 -6.85 -7.73
C LYS A 359 -23.07 -8.12 -8.24
N MET A 360 -22.59 -8.95 -7.33
CA MET A 360 -21.87 -10.18 -7.63
C MET A 360 -22.77 -11.41 -7.52
N ASP A 361 -22.53 -12.40 -8.37
CA ASP A 361 -23.02 -13.76 -8.21
C ASP A 361 -22.08 -14.52 -7.27
N GLU A 362 -22.62 -15.05 -6.17
CA GLU A 362 -21.85 -15.76 -5.15
C GLU A 362 -21.32 -17.11 -5.63
N GLU A 363 -22.01 -17.77 -6.57
CA GLU A 363 -21.59 -19.08 -7.09
C GLU A 363 -20.42 -18.92 -8.06
N THR A 364 -20.58 -18.05 -9.04
CA THR A 364 -19.57 -17.86 -10.09
C THR A 364 -18.48 -16.85 -9.71
N ASN A 365 -18.68 -16.03 -8.68
CA ASN A 365 -17.85 -14.87 -8.34
C ASN A 365 -17.71 -13.87 -9.51
N LEU A 366 -18.71 -13.78 -10.38
CA LEU A 366 -18.75 -12.85 -11.52
C LEU A 366 -19.82 -11.78 -11.33
N PRO A 367 -19.70 -10.60 -11.95
CA PRO A 367 -20.73 -9.57 -11.89
C PRO A 367 -22.03 -10.01 -12.57
N LEU A 368 -23.16 -9.67 -11.96
CA LEU A 368 -24.47 -9.87 -12.56
C LEU A 368 -24.76 -8.80 -13.61
N LYS A 369 -25.48 -9.21 -14.66
CA LYS A 369 -26.01 -8.32 -15.69
C LYS A 369 -27.53 -8.29 -15.63
N ASP A 370 -28.12 -7.18 -16.06
CA ASP A 370 -29.55 -7.02 -16.23
C ASP A 370 -30.04 -7.66 -17.55
N GLU A 371 -31.34 -7.49 -17.85
CA GLU A 371 -31.97 -7.99 -19.08
C GLU A 371 -31.44 -7.35 -20.37
N ASN A 372 -30.80 -6.18 -20.27
CA ASN A 372 -30.18 -5.48 -21.40
C ASN A 372 -28.72 -5.89 -21.61
N GLY A 373 -28.16 -6.71 -20.70
CA GLY A 373 -26.76 -7.13 -20.74
C GLY A 373 -25.79 -6.14 -20.09
N GLU A 374 -26.30 -5.14 -19.38
CA GLU A 374 -25.52 -4.14 -18.64
C GLU A 374 -25.25 -4.61 -17.21
N TYR A 375 -24.12 -4.19 -16.63
CA TYR A 375 -23.79 -4.57 -15.26
C TYR A 375 -24.73 -3.93 -14.25
N ILE A 376 -25.19 -4.72 -13.27
CA ILE A 376 -25.98 -4.20 -12.16
C ILE A 376 -25.02 -3.51 -11.19
N ALA A 377 -24.93 -2.18 -11.28
CA ALA A 377 -24.03 -1.37 -10.48
C ALA A 377 -24.76 -0.37 -9.59
N MET A 378 -24.16 -0.04 -8.45
CA MET A 378 -24.60 1.02 -7.53
C MET A 378 -23.48 2.04 -7.39
N LYS A 379 -23.82 3.33 -7.53
CA LYS A 379 -22.89 4.42 -7.21
C LYS A 379 -22.93 4.72 -5.71
N THR A 380 -21.75 4.84 -5.13
CA THR A 380 -21.50 5.16 -3.72
C THR A 380 -20.49 6.30 -3.61
N GLU A 381 -20.22 6.76 -2.40
CA GLU A 381 -19.15 7.73 -2.10
C GLU A 381 -17.73 7.12 -2.20
N GLY A 382 -17.63 5.85 -2.61
CA GLY A 382 -16.39 5.15 -2.92
C GLY A 382 -15.37 5.13 -1.78
N MET A 383 -14.11 5.26 -2.18
CA MET A 383 -12.96 5.20 -1.28
C MET A 383 -12.93 6.41 -0.32
N SER A 384 -13.34 7.59 -0.79
CA SER A 384 -13.39 8.81 0.03
C SER A 384 -14.40 8.70 1.17
N GLY A 385 -15.63 8.25 0.86
CA GLY A 385 -16.66 7.98 1.87
C GLY A 385 -16.23 6.90 2.87
N THR A 386 -15.68 5.80 2.38
CA THR A 386 -15.23 4.66 3.21
C THR A 386 -14.19 5.10 4.25
N GLN A 387 -13.19 5.89 3.82
CA GLN A 387 -12.14 6.39 4.69
C GLN A 387 -12.66 7.43 5.70
N ALA A 388 -13.52 8.36 5.26
CA ALA A 388 -14.07 9.38 6.14
C ALA A 388 -14.97 8.78 7.23
N ASP A 389 -15.86 7.84 6.88
CA ASP A 389 -16.83 7.26 7.80
C ASP A 389 -16.18 6.61 9.03
N ILE A 390 -15.13 5.79 8.83
CA ILE A 390 -14.47 5.14 9.96
C ILE A 390 -13.69 6.11 10.85
N ILE A 391 -13.10 7.15 10.27
CA ILE A 391 -12.42 8.19 11.07
C ILE A 391 -13.45 8.99 11.87
N ARG A 392 -14.60 9.34 11.27
CA ARG A 392 -15.72 10.00 11.97
C ARG A 392 -16.30 9.12 13.07
N ALA A 393 -16.42 7.81 12.85
CA ALA A 393 -16.82 6.85 13.88
C ALA A 393 -15.85 6.90 15.07
N VAL A 394 -14.54 6.84 14.84
CA VAL A 394 -13.52 6.94 15.90
C VAL A 394 -13.57 8.29 16.63
N GLN A 395 -13.67 9.40 15.90
CA GLN A 395 -13.77 10.74 16.47
C GLN A 395 -15.01 10.91 17.34
N SER A 396 -16.15 10.33 16.95
CA SER A 396 -17.40 10.38 17.72
C SER A 396 -17.29 9.75 19.11
N GLN A 397 -16.29 8.89 19.32
CA GLN A 397 -16.00 8.23 20.60
C GLN A 397 -14.96 8.99 21.44
N ASN A 398 -14.61 10.22 21.07
CA ASN A 398 -13.64 11.07 21.77
C ASN A 398 -12.26 10.40 21.92
N VAL A 399 -11.83 9.68 20.88
CA VAL A 399 -10.48 9.14 20.78
C VAL A 399 -9.54 10.27 20.38
N PHE A 400 -8.63 10.65 21.28
CA PHE A 400 -7.59 11.62 20.97
C PHE A 400 -6.55 10.99 20.04
N MET A 401 -6.25 11.65 18.91
CA MET A 401 -5.38 11.11 17.87
C MET A 401 -4.15 11.99 17.67
N ILE A 402 -3.00 11.34 17.52
CA ILE A 402 -1.75 11.95 17.08
C ILE A 402 -1.28 11.15 15.87
N HIS A 403 -0.86 11.84 14.82
CA HIS A 403 -0.37 11.23 13.60
C HIS A 403 1.13 11.47 13.48
N VAL A 404 1.92 10.43 13.23
CA VAL A 404 3.39 10.48 13.08
C VAL A 404 3.78 9.70 11.82
N VAL A 405 4.08 10.41 10.74
CA VAL A 405 4.37 9.82 9.42
C VAL A 405 5.82 9.39 9.34
N ASP A 406 6.04 8.12 9.00
CA ASP A 406 7.32 7.63 8.50
C ASP A 406 7.51 8.05 7.04
N ALA A 407 8.33 9.08 6.84
CA ALA A 407 8.77 9.57 5.53
C ALA A 407 10.32 9.64 5.45
N ILE A 408 11.02 8.81 6.25
CA ILE A 408 12.49 8.76 6.22
C ILE A 408 12.92 8.20 4.87
N ASP A 409 12.26 7.12 4.46
CA ASP A 409 12.18 6.66 3.08
C ASP A 409 10.71 6.71 2.64
N THR A 410 10.37 7.62 1.73
CA THR A 410 9.07 7.64 1.05
C THR A 410 9.07 6.57 -0.03
N ILE A 411 7.98 5.82 -0.19
CA ILE A 411 7.95 4.72 -1.18
C ILE A 411 7.27 5.16 -2.47
N ASN A 412 7.97 5.01 -3.58
CA ASN A 412 7.48 5.27 -4.93
C ASN A 412 7.19 3.93 -5.65
N ILE A 413 6.45 4.01 -6.76
CA ILE A 413 6.11 2.90 -7.67
C ILE A 413 5.13 1.88 -7.11
N SER A 414 5.44 1.20 -6.01
CA SER A 414 4.55 0.15 -5.47
C SER A 414 4.44 0.24 -3.96
N HIS A 415 3.25 -0.06 -3.46
CA HIS A 415 2.96 -0.19 -2.03
C HIS A 415 2.62 -1.64 -1.65
N ASN A 416 2.70 -2.57 -2.61
CA ASN A 416 2.44 -3.99 -2.43
C ASN A 416 3.75 -4.73 -2.11
N PRO A 417 3.69 -5.90 -1.44
CA PRO A 417 4.86 -6.75 -1.18
C PRO A 417 5.23 -7.55 -2.44
N ASP A 418 5.46 -6.87 -3.56
CA ASP A 418 5.68 -7.45 -4.90
C ASP A 418 7.13 -7.32 -5.40
N GLY A 419 8.02 -6.77 -4.57
CA GLY A 419 9.42 -6.53 -4.91
C GLY A 419 9.66 -5.35 -5.86
N LYS A 420 8.65 -4.53 -6.17
CA LYS A 420 8.75 -3.38 -7.09
C LYS A 420 8.80 -2.02 -6.39
N SER A 421 8.73 -2.02 -5.06
CA SER A 421 8.78 -0.81 -4.24
C SER A 421 10.12 -0.09 -4.40
N VAL A 422 10.10 1.24 -4.52
CA VAL A 422 11.32 2.06 -4.62
C VAL A 422 11.41 3.00 -3.42
N ARG A 423 12.45 2.85 -2.59
CA ARG A 423 12.72 3.75 -1.45
C ARG A 423 13.33 5.06 -1.92
N ILE A 424 12.70 6.17 -1.58
CA ILE A 424 13.20 7.53 -1.82
C ILE A 424 13.62 8.14 -0.48
N PRO A 425 14.93 8.31 -0.22
CA PRO A 425 15.46 8.69 1.09
C PRO A 425 15.30 10.19 1.35
N GLU A 426 14.07 10.67 1.52
CA GLU A 426 13.76 12.08 1.77
C GLU A 426 14.17 12.55 3.18
N GLY A 427 14.16 11.62 4.15
CA GLY A 427 14.68 11.80 5.50
C GLY A 427 13.76 12.52 6.47
N TYR A 428 12.45 12.46 6.28
CA TYR A 428 11.50 13.18 7.13
C TYR A 428 10.75 12.31 8.13
N VAL A 429 10.42 12.90 9.27
CA VAL A 429 9.30 12.44 10.11
C VAL A 429 8.41 13.64 10.35
N TRP A 430 7.11 13.48 10.08
CA TRP A 430 6.11 14.55 10.22
C TRP A 430 5.11 14.17 11.30
N SER A 431 4.65 15.14 12.09
CA SER A 431 3.62 14.92 13.10
C SER A 431 2.56 16.01 13.11
N SER A 432 1.31 15.62 13.37
CA SER A 432 0.18 16.54 13.53
C SER A 432 -0.95 15.89 14.33
N LEU A 433 -1.87 16.72 14.84
CA LEU A 433 -3.16 16.27 15.38
C LEU A 433 -4.26 16.20 14.31
N ASP A 434 -4.00 16.72 13.10
CA ASP A 434 -4.97 16.76 12.00
C ASP A 434 -4.47 15.93 10.82
N CYS A 435 -5.17 14.83 10.52
CA CYS A 435 -4.79 13.94 9.42
C CYS A 435 -5.03 14.53 8.03
N VAL A 436 -5.99 15.44 7.87
CA VAL A 436 -6.29 16.06 6.56
C VAL A 436 -5.19 17.03 6.19
N ALA A 437 -4.81 17.90 7.13
CA ALA A 437 -3.75 18.87 6.92
C ALA A 437 -2.41 18.18 6.63
N LEU A 438 -2.11 17.12 7.40
CA LEU A 438 -0.89 16.34 7.27
C LEU A 438 -0.80 15.60 5.92
N ASP A 439 -1.89 14.96 5.48
CA ASP A 439 -1.88 14.24 4.21
C ASP A 439 -1.80 15.19 3.01
N LEU A 440 -2.52 16.31 3.03
CA LEU A 440 -2.42 17.35 2.00
C LEU A 440 -1.01 17.92 1.93
N PHE A 441 -0.38 18.21 3.06
CA PHE A 441 1.00 18.67 3.12
C PHE A 441 1.98 17.66 2.51
N CYS A 442 1.87 16.37 2.87
CA CYS A 442 2.73 15.33 2.30
C CYS A 442 2.53 15.19 0.79
N ALA A 443 1.29 15.24 0.31
CA ALA A 443 1.00 15.19 -1.12
C ALA A 443 1.59 16.40 -1.86
N ARG A 444 1.41 17.61 -1.32
CA ARG A 444 2.02 18.84 -1.86
C ARG A 444 3.54 18.75 -1.96
N TYR A 445 4.20 18.10 -0.99
CA TYR A 445 5.64 17.86 -1.07
C TYR A 445 6.02 16.86 -2.19
N CYS A 446 5.28 15.74 -2.31
CA CYS A 446 5.52 14.73 -3.35
C CYS A 446 5.28 15.26 -4.77
N PHE A 447 4.32 16.15 -4.97
CA PHE A 447 3.95 16.67 -6.30
C PHE A 447 4.46 18.08 -6.54
N LYS A 448 5.68 18.36 -6.08
CA LYS A 448 6.34 19.64 -6.26
C LYS A 448 7.79 19.48 -6.69
N THR A 449 8.04 19.81 -7.95
CA THR A 449 9.40 19.95 -8.50
C THR A 449 9.67 21.31 -9.13
N VAL A 450 8.67 22.21 -9.12
CA VAL A 450 8.76 23.57 -9.66
C VAL A 450 8.85 24.59 -8.51
N PRO A 451 9.79 25.55 -8.57
CA PRO A 451 9.92 26.61 -7.56
C PRO A 451 8.63 27.44 -7.40
N ILE A 452 8.35 27.93 -6.19
CA ILE A 452 7.10 28.65 -5.86
C ILE A 452 6.78 29.83 -6.80
N THR A 453 7.79 30.61 -7.20
CA THR A 453 7.60 31.78 -8.07
C THR A 453 7.12 31.41 -9.46
N GLU A 454 7.77 30.42 -10.06
CA GLU A 454 7.40 29.89 -11.37
C GLU A 454 6.05 29.19 -11.32
N ALA A 455 5.83 28.37 -10.29
CA ALA A 455 4.61 27.63 -10.09
C ALA A 455 3.37 28.54 -9.94
N LEU A 456 3.47 29.63 -9.18
CA LEU A 456 2.39 30.62 -9.05
C LEU A 456 2.09 31.33 -10.37
N LYS A 457 3.13 31.69 -11.13
CA LYS A 457 2.97 32.28 -12.46
C LYS A 457 2.26 31.32 -13.41
N LEU A 458 2.68 30.05 -13.43
CA LEU A 458 2.07 29.02 -14.27
C LEU A 458 0.62 28.76 -13.87
N LYS A 459 0.33 28.72 -12.57
CA LYS A 459 -1.05 28.60 -12.07
C LYS A 459 -1.95 29.70 -12.63
N GLU A 460 -1.52 30.96 -12.55
CA GLU A 460 -2.28 32.10 -13.07
C GLU A 460 -2.45 32.02 -14.60
N GLN A 461 -1.37 31.69 -15.32
CA GLN A 461 -1.37 31.60 -16.78
C GLN A 461 -2.28 30.50 -17.33
N ASN A 462 -2.36 29.36 -16.64
CA ASN A 462 -3.11 28.19 -17.08
C ASN A 462 -4.47 28.04 -16.38
N GLY A 463 -4.79 28.89 -15.40
CA GLY A 463 -6.02 28.78 -14.61
C GLY A 463 -6.08 27.54 -13.73
N TRP A 464 -4.94 27.01 -13.29
CA TRP A 464 -4.90 25.79 -12.48
C TRP A 464 -5.46 26.01 -11.06
N VAL A 465 -6.12 24.99 -10.52
CA VAL A 465 -6.67 25.01 -9.16
C VAL A 465 -5.57 25.08 -8.09
N THR A 466 -4.35 24.65 -8.41
CA THR A 466 -3.20 24.66 -7.51
C THR A 466 -1.88 24.93 -8.24
N GLU A 467 -0.90 25.44 -7.52
CA GLU A 467 0.48 25.66 -8.00
C GLU A 467 1.41 24.46 -7.69
N PHE A 468 0.96 23.45 -6.95
CA PHE A 468 1.78 22.29 -6.66
C PHE A 468 1.82 21.36 -7.87
N VAL A 469 2.83 21.52 -8.71
CA VAL A 469 3.05 20.78 -9.96
C VAL A 469 4.43 20.14 -10.02
N HIS A 470 4.52 19.06 -10.78
CA HIS A 470 5.79 18.38 -11.05
C HIS A 470 6.09 18.22 -12.55
N HIS A 471 7.37 18.05 -12.87
CA HIS A 471 7.81 17.72 -14.21
C HIS A 471 7.39 16.29 -14.56
N VAL A 472 6.76 16.14 -15.72
CA VAL A 472 6.31 14.85 -16.24
C VAL A 472 6.75 14.67 -17.70
N PRO A 473 6.96 13.44 -18.16
CA PRO A 473 7.21 13.18 -19.56
C PRO A 473 5.93 13.44 -20.38
N VAL A 474 6.06 14.08 -21.54
CA VAL A 474 4.94 14.33 -22.46
C VAL A 474 5.30 13.78 -23.82
N ALA A 475 4.40 13.00 -24.41
CA ALA A 475 4.64 12.36 -25.69
C ALA A 475 4.24 13.26 -26.86
N SER A 476 5.01 13.20 -27.95
CA SER A 476 4.72 13.93 -29.20
C SER A 476 5.21 13.16 -30.42
N VAL A 477 4.63 13.42 -31.59
CA VAL A 477 5.06 12.78 -32.84
C VAL A 477 6.29 13.48 -33.41
N LYS A 478 7.33 12.70 -33.74
CA LYS A 478 8.51 13.17 -34.50
C LYS A 478 8.86 12.17 -35.59
N GLY A 479 8.50 12.51 -36.83
CA GLY A 479 8.70 11.61 -37.96
C GLY A 479 7.80 10.37 -37.82
N LYS A 480 8.41 9.20 -37.67
CA LYS A 480 7.69 7.92 -37.45
C LYS A 480 7.72 7.44 -35.99
N ASN A 481 8.23 8.24 -35.08
CA ASN A 481 8.34 7.88 -33.67
C ASN A 481 7.46 8.76 -32.81
N ILE A 482 7.03 8.21 -31.68
CA ILE A 482 6.48 8.97 -30.57
C ILE A 482 7.63 9.21 -29.60
N VAL A 483 7.98 10.47 -29.34
CA VAL A 483 9.16 10.85 -28.55
C VAL A 483 8.75 11.54 -27.25
N THR A 484 9.55 11.39 -26.22
CA THR A 484 9.36 12.06 -24.91
C THR A 484 9.94 13.47 -24.93
N GLY A 485 9.11 14.45 -24.62
CA GLY A 485 9.49 15.78 -24.15
C GLY A 485 9.21 15.94 -22.65
N GLU A 486 9.39 17.15 -22.15
CA GLU A 486 9.09 17.53 -20.77
C GLU A 486 7.84 18.41 -20.74
N GLY A 487 6.98 18.18 -19.76
CA GLY A 487 5.82 19.00 -19.44
C GLY A 487 5.55 19.04 -17.95
N LEU A 488 4.36 19.50 -17.57
CA LEU A 488 3.95 19.66 -16.18
C LEU A 488 2.57 19.05 -15.97
N ASP A 489 2.38 18.40 -14.83
CA ASP A 489 1.09 17.87 -14.38
C ASP A 489 1.01 17.95 -12.84
N SER A 490 -0.16 17.66 -12.29
CA SER A 490 -0.34 17.37 -10.88
C SER A 490 -1.58 16.51 -10.66
N PRO A 491 -1.47 15.39 -9.91
CA PRO A 491 -2.66 14.67 -9.46
C PRO A 491 -3.55 15.51 -8.55
N LEU A 492 -3.03 16.59 -7.95
CA LEU A 492 -3.81 17.50 -7.09
C LEU A 492 -4.81 18.36 -7.86
N PHE A 493 -4.77 18.37 -9.20
CA PHE A 493 -5.83 18.98 -10.00
C PHE A 493 -7.16 18.22 -9.92
N ARG A 494 -7.10 16.94 -9.57
CA ARG A 494 -8.15 15.94 -9.81
C ARG A 494 -8.31 14.97 -8.64
N TYR A 495 -7.90 15.39 -7.44
CA TYR A 495 -7.96 14.60 -6.21
C TYR A 495 -8.77 15.31 -5.13
N ASN A 496 -9.94 14.78 -4.83
CA ASN A 496 -10.94 15.46 -4.00
C ASN A 496 -10.99 15.00 -2.52
N LEU A 497 -10.25 13.96 -2.12
CA LEU A 497 -10.34 13.38 -0.76
C LEU A 497 -10.19 14.42 0.36
N TYR A 498 -9.25 15.37 0.22
CA TYR A 498 -8.97 16.34 1.29
C TYR A 498 -10.12 17.32 1.52
N ASN A 499 -10.69 17.84 0.43
CA ASN A 499 -11.88 18.67 0.48
C ASN A 499 -13.09 17.89 0.98
N TYR A 500 -13.26 16.65 0.50
CA TYR A 500 -14.30 15.75 0.99
C TYR A 500 -14.19 15.52 2.50
N ALA A 501 -13.01 15.15 3.00
CA ALA A 501 -12.77 14.87 4.42
C ALA A 501 -12.97 16.11 5.30
N GLU A 502 -12.53 17.29 4.87
CA GLU A 502 -12.79 18.55 5.57
C GLU A 502 -14.30 18.85 5.67
N ASN A 503 -15.04 18.71 4.57
CA ASN A 503 -16.49 18.91 4.56
C ASN A 503 -17.25 17.89 5.44
N ARG A 504 -16.69 16.69 5.61
CA ARG A 504 -17.20 15.65 6.53
C ARG A 504 -16.82 15.89 7.99
N GLY A 505 -16.03 16.92 8.29
CA GLY A 505 -15.56 17.25 9.64
C GLY A 505 -14.48 16.31 10.16
N VAL A 506 -13.72 15.65 9.27
CA VAL A 506 -12.59 14.78 9.65
C VAL A 506 -11.40 15.60 10.15
N GLY A 507 -11.12 16.74 9.52
CA GLY A 507 -10.00 17.63 9.81
C GLY A 507 -10.10 18.90 8.98
N GLN A 508 -9.00 19.62 8.81
CA GLN A 508 -8.92 20.83 7.99
C GLN A 508 -7.74 20.79 7.02
N GLN A 509 -7.85 21.50 5.90
CA GLN A 509 -6.77 21.60 4.90
C GLN A 509 -5.72 22.67 5.23
N LYS A 510 -6.10 23.70 6.00
CA LYS A 510 -5.20 24.80 6.34
C LYS A 510 -4.16 24.34 7.35
N TYR A 511 -2.89 24.64 7.10
CA TYR A 511 -1.79 24.28 7.99
C TYR A 511 -0.66 25.30 7.95
N TYR A 512 0.24 25.14 8.93
CA TYR A 512 1.56 25.75 8.93
C TYR A 512 2.60 24.74 9.43
N VAL A 513 3.84 24.88 8.94
CA VAL A 513 4.94 23.98 9.31
C VAL A 513 5.81 24.59 10.41
N VAL A 514 6.18 23.76 11.37
CA VAL A 514 7.23 24.01 12.37
C VAL A 514 8.19 22.82 12.42
N GLY A 515 9.26 22.94 13.20
CA GLY A 515 10.23 21.86 13.42
C GLY A 515 11.64 22.23 12.96
N TRP A 516 12.42 21.24 12.52
CA TRP A 516 13.86 21.40 12.35
C TRP A 516 14.45 20.58 11.19
N ASP A 517 15.42 21.15 10.49
CA ASP A 517 16.28 20.43 9.54
C ASP A 517 17.64 20.14 10.20
N SER A 518 17.88 18.90 10.61
CA SER A 518 19.14 18.49 11.24
C SER A 518 20.31 18.42 10.26
N LEU A 519 20.07 18.41 8.94
CA LEU A 519 21.14 18.41 7.96
C LEU A 519 21.80 19.78 7.82
N THR A 520 20.98 20.83 7.92
CA THR A 520 21.42 22.22 7.75
C THR A 520 21.38 23.03 9.06
N GLN A 521 20.87 22.44 10.15
CA GLN A 521 20.73 23.07 11.46
C GLN A 521 19.89 24.35 11.43
N THR A 522 18.76 24.30 10.71
CA THR A 522 17.83 25.43 10.56
C THR A 522 16.39 25.04 10.90
N PRO A 523 15.54 25.97 11.38
CA PRO A 523 14.11 25.72 11.54
C PRO A 523 13.42 25.40 10.22
N LEU A 524 12.41 24.54 10.28
CA LEU A 524 11.46 24.34 9.17
C LEU A 524 10.30 25.33 9.28
N ALA A 525 9.78 25.74 8.13
CA ALA A 525 8.62 26.64 8.02
C ALA A 525 7.84 26.32 6.75
N SER A 526 6.64 26.89 6.63
CA SER A 526 5.92 26.92 5.37
C SER A 526 5.59 28.35 4.93
N LEU A 527 5.48 28.53 3.61
CA LEU A 527 5.08 29.77 2.99
C LEU A 527 4.02 29.46 1.93
N ARG A 528 2.78 29.89 2.14
CA ARG A 528 1.62 29.53 1.29
C ARG A 528 1.47 28.01 1.13
N GLY A 529 1.77 27.25 2.19
CA GLY A 529 1.75 25.80 2.20
C GLY A 529 2.99 25.12 1.59
N HIS A 530 3.93 25.86 1.00
CA HIS A 530 5.18 25.29 0.47
C HIS A 530 6.17 25.04 1.60
N LEU A 531 6.79 23.86 1.63
CA LEU A 531 7.81 23.53 2.63
C LEU A 531 9.11 24.29 2.36
N GLY A 532 9.71 24.83 3.41
CA GLY A 532 11.06 25.38 3.36
C GLY A 532 11.77 25.35 4.70
N ARG A 533 12.99 25.89 4.70
CA ARG A 533 13.81 26.09 5.89
C ARG A 533 14.19 27.56 6.03
N MET A 534 14.43 27.98 7.26
CA MET A 534 14.76 29.35 7.64
C MET A 534 16.27 29.51 7.82
N ASP A 535 16.91 30.21 6.88
CA ASP A 535 18.37 30.41 6.82
C ASP A 535 18.68 31.92 6.89
N ASP A 536 19.12 32.42 8.04
CA ASP A 536 19.41 33.85 8.28
C ASP A 536 18.28 34.81 7.81
N ASN A 537 17.06 34.62 8.32
CA ASN A 537 15.84 35.34 7.92
C ASN A 537 15.40 35.16 6.45
N ARG A 538 16.02 34.25 5.70
CA ARG A 538 15.62 33.88 4.34
C ARG A 538 14.89 32.55 4.33
N PHE A 539 13.79 32.48 3.58
CA PHE A 539 13.11 31.23 3.28
C PHE A 539 13.79 30.51 2.12
N VAL A 540 14.30 29.31 2.39
CA VAL A 540 14.88 28.42 1.38
C VAL A 540 13.93 27.26 1.16
N GLU A 541 13.31 27.25 -0.01
CA GLU A 541 12.33 26.24 -0.42
C GLU A 541 12.96 24.83 -0.47
N LEU A 542 12.22 23.83 0.02
CA LEU A 542 12.59 22.43 -0.02
C LEU A 542 11.66 21.67 -0.97
N MET A 543 12.25 21.07 -2.00
CA MET A 543 11.52 20.34 -3.05
C MET A 543 12.09 18.93 -3.21
N THR A 544 11.24 18.00 -3.65
CA THR A 544 11.72 16.70 -4.11
C THR A 544 12.31 16.82 -5.51
N LYS A 545 13.15 15.84 -5.87
CA LYS A 545 13.63 15.64 -7.25
C LYS A 545 13.00 14.41 -7.91
N THR A 546 12.09 13.76 -7.19
CA THR A 546 11.50 12.50 -7.60
C THR A 546 10.14 12.76 -8.25
N MET A 547 9.91 12.15 -9.42
CA MET A 547 8.57 12.03 -9.98
C MET A 547 7.86 10.87 -9.28
N TYR A 548 6.97 11.19 -8.35
CA TYR A 548 6.17 10.21 -7.63
C TYR A 548 4.96 9.78 -8.45
N TYR A 549 4.72 8.47 -8.55
CA TYR A 549 3.54 7.86 -9.18
C TYR A 549 3.41 6.38 -8.81
N ASN A 550 2.26 5.78 -9.06
CA ASN A 550 2.04 4.34 -9.02
C ASN A 550 1.55 3.83 -10.39
N PRO A 551 2.12 2.74 -10.96
CA PRO A 551 1.66 2.16 -12.22
C PRO A 551 0.17 1.76 -12.22
N GLY A 552 -0.42 1.45 -11.06
CA GLY A 552 -1.85 1.09 -10.93
C GLY A 552 -2.82 2.27 -11.05
N THR A 553 -2.32 3.49 -10.83
CA THR A 553 -3.04 4.77 -10.93
C THR A 553 -2.36 5.70 -11.94
N ILE A 554 -1.58 5.17 -12.89
CA ILE A 554 -0.73 6.00 -13.76
C ILE A 554 -1.51 7.07 -14.55
N LEU A 555 -2.75 6.78 -14.95
CA LEU A 555 -3.62 7.75 -15.62
C LEU A 555 -4.03 8.90 -14.71
N HIS A 556 -4.18 8.64 -13.41
CA HIS A 556 -4.52 9.63 -12.40
C HIS A 556 -3.28 10.33 -11.85
N ASP A 557 -2.12 9.68 -11.79
CA ASP A 557 -0.87 10.29 -11.34
C ASP A 557 -0.23 11.16 -12.42
N LEU A 558 -0.25 10.69 -13.68
CA LEU A 558 0.46 11.26 -14.82
C LEU A 558 -0.48 11.41 -16.04
N GLN A 559 -1.63 12.06 -15.84
CA GLN A 559 -2.68 12.16 -16.85
C GLN A 559 -2.18 12.81 -18.15
N GLU A 560 -1.44 13.91 -18.05
CA GLU A 560 -0.88 14.58 -19.22
C GLU A 560 0.08 13.66 -20.00
N THR A 561 0.89 12.86 -19.30
CA THR A 561 1.76 11.85 -19.92
C THR A 561 0.96 10.83 -20.73
N ILE A 562 -0.09 10.27 -20.13
CA ILE A 562 -0.86 9.18 -20.76
C ILE A 562 -1.73 9.70 -21.90
N LEU A 563 -2.42 10.83 -21.71
CA LEU A 563 -3.29 11.40 -22.75
C LEU A 563 -2.50 11.97 -23.93
N SER A 564 -1.32 12.58 -23.69
CA SER A 564 -0.43 12.99 -24.78
C SER A 564 0.10 11.79 -25.58
N TYR A 565 0.40 10.67 -24.91
CA TYR A 565 0.79 9.43 -25.58
C TYR A 565 -0.36 8.87 -26.43
N ALA A 566 -1.57 8.80 -25.88
CA ALA A 566 -2.74 8.34 -26.61
C ALA A 566 -3.00 9.19 -27.86
N LYS A 567 -2.92 10.52 -27.72
CA LYS A 567 -3.05 11.47 -28.83
C LYS A 567 -1.97 11.29 -29.90
N ALA A 568 -0.71 11.13 -29.49
CA ALA A 568 0.40 10.91 -30.43
C ALA A 568 0.28 9.56 -31.16
N ASN A 569 -0.23 8.53 -30.48
CA ASN A 569 -0.54 7.25 -31.11
C ASN A 569 -1.65 7.41 -32.15
N ASP A 570 -2.76 8.06 -31.81
CA ASP A 570 -3.88 8.32 -32.72
C ASP A 570 -3.45 9.10 -33.96
N GLU A 571 -2.60 10.12 -33.80
CA GLU A 571 -2.04 10.90 -34.92
C GLU A 571 -1.20 10.02 -35.87
N LEU A 572 -0.44 9.07 -35.33
CA LEU A 572 0.49 8.26 -36.12
C LEU A 572 -0.20 7.06 -36.79
N THR A 573 -1.11 6.39 -36.09
CA THR A 573 -1.72 5.12 -36.52
C THR A 573 -3.14 5.27 -37.05
N GLY A 574 -3.81 6.39 -36.78
CA GLY A 574 -5.23 6.58 -37.07
C GLY A 574 -6.16 5.85 -36.08
N SER A 575 -5.65 5.43 -34.91
CA SER A 575 -6.46 4.84 -33.85
C SER A 575 -7.39 5.88 -33.19
N SER A 576 -8.14 5.43 -32.17
CA SER A 576 -9.02 6.29 -31.35
C SER A 576 -8.80 6.06 -29.86
N LEU A 577 -7.56 5.81 -29.48
CA LEU A 577 -7.13 5.47 -28.13
C LEU A 577 -7.43 6.60 -27.14
N LEU A 578 -7.21 7.87 -27.51
CA LEU A 578 -7.56 9.00 -26.64
C LEU A 578 -9.06 8.98 -26.34
N LYS A 579 -9.88 8.78 -27.37
CA LYS A 579 -11.34 8.66 -27.20
C LYS A 579 -11.70 7.48 -26.32
N GLU A 580 -11.03 6.33 -26.48
CA GLU A 580 -11.27 5.16 -25.62
C GLU A 580 -10.98 5.44 -24.14
N PHE A 581 -9.89 6.17 -23.82
CA PHE A 581 -9.61 6.60 -22.45
C PHE A 581 -10.69 7.55 -21.92
N MET A 582 -11.04 8.59 -22.67
CA MET A 582 -12.04 9.57 -22.23
C MET A 582 -13.42 8.93 -22.05
N ASP A 583 -13.89 8.12 -23.01
CA ASP A 583 -15.19 7.44 -22.90
C ASP A 583 -15.25 6.46 -21.72
N SER A 584 -14.10 5.87 -21.35
CA SER A 584 -14.02 4.85 -20.29
C SER A 584 -13.98 5.48 -18.89
N PHE A 585 -13.30 6.62 -18.75
CA PHE A 585 -12.99 7.18 -17.44
C PHE A 585 -13.59 8.56 -17.19
N ASP A 586 -13.64 9.48 -18.16
CA ASP A 586 -14.18 10.84 -17.96
C ASP A 586 -15.72 10.75 -17.86
N GLU A 587 -16.22 10.49 -16.65
CA GLU A 587 -17.62 10.20 -16.39
C GLU A 587 -18.48 11.47 -16.46
N ASN A 588 -17.90 12.64 -16.19
CA ASN A 588 -18.60 13.92 -16.16
C ASN A 588 -18.46 14.72 -17.48
N HIS A 589 -17.54 14.30 -18.37
CA HIS A 589 -17.25 14.89 -19.68
C HIS A 589 -16.66 16.31 -19.62
N ASP A 590 -15.91 16.65 -18.56
CA ASP A 590 -15.22 17.93 -18.41
C ASP A 590 -13.80 17.94 -18.97
N GLY A 591 -13.29 16.78 -19.41
CA GLY A 591 -11.96 16.62 -19.98
C GLY A 591 -10.87 16.32 -18.97
N ILE A 592 -11.19 16.16 -17.69
CA ILE A 592 -10.28 15.79 -16.60
C ILE A 592 -10.77 14.50 -15.97
N ILE A 593 -9.91 13.48 -15.94
CA ILE A 593 -10.26 12.19 -15.31
C ILE A 593 -9.93 12.25 -13.82
N ASP A 594 -10.95 12.34 -12.97
CA ASP A 594 -10.81 12.43 -11.51
C ASP A 594 -10.40 11.11 -10.84
N TYR A 595 -9.84 11.19 -9.63
CA TYR A 595 -9.53 9.99 -8.82
C TYR A 595 -10.77 9.16 -8.41
N ASP A 596 -11.93 9.80 -8.36
CA ASP A 596 -13.21 9.13 -8.15
C ASP A 596 -13.77 8.53 -9.47
N GLU A 597 -13.19 8.90 -10.62
CA GLU A 597 -13.54 8.37 -11.94
C GLU A 597 -12.63 7.20 -12.32
N LYS A 598 -13.06 6.01 -11.88
CA LYS A 598 -12.34 4.75 -12.10
C LYS A 598 -12.97 3.86 -13.18
N GLY A 599 -13.96 4.41 -13.87
CA GLY A 599 -14.76 3.70 -14.86
C GLY A 599 -16.02 3.08 -14.26
N ARG A 600 -17.06 3.00 -15.10
CA ARG A 600 -18.43 2.64 -14.67
C ARG A 600 -18.64 1.14 -14.57
N ARG A 601 -17.69 0.33 -15.05
CA ARG A 601 -17.78 -1.13 -15.01
C ARG A 601 -17.41 -1.73 -13.65
N GLY A 602 -16.99 -0.92 -12.67
CA GLY A 602 -16.87 -1.33 -11.26
C GLY A 602 -15.87 -2.48 -11.00
N CYS A 603 -14.78 -2.56 -11.79
CA CYS A 603 -13.84 -3.68 -11.80
C CYS A 603 -13.32 -4.10 -10.41
N GLU A 604 -13.14 -3.16 -9.48
CA GLU A 604 -12.54 -3.43 -8.17
C GLU A 604 -13.38 -4.42 -7.33
N THR A 605 -14.72 -4.39 -7.43
CA THR A 605 -15.58 -5.34 -6.71
C THR A 605 -15.34 -6.77 -7.18
N ALA A 606 -15.32 -6.97 -8.50
CA ALA A 606 -15.09 -8.27 -9.13
C ALA A 606 -13.65 -8.76 -8.90
N GLN A 607 -12.68 -7.84 -8.94
CA GLN A 607 -11.28 -8.11 -8.66
C GLN A 607 -11.13 -8.73 -7.27
N PHE A 608 -11.62 -8.07 -6.22
CA PHE A 608 -11.48 -8.61 -4.87
C PHE A 608 -12.22 -9.93 -4.68
N GLY A 609 -13.40 -10.11 -5.27
CA GLY A 609 -14.12 -11.39 -5.26
C GLY A 609 -13.32 -12.52 -5.87
N LYS A 610 -12.75 -12.31 -7.07
CA LYS A 610 -11.97 -13.33 -7.77
C LYS A 610 -10.62 -13.62 -7.14
N LEU A 611 -9.89 -12.60 -6.69
CA LEU A 611 -8.61 -12.80 -5.99
C LEU A 611 -8.82 -13.49 -4.65
N ALA A 612 -9.88 -13.15 -3.91
CA ALA A 612 -10.24 -13.84 -2.67
C ALA A 612 -10.59 -15.32 -2.91
N TYR A 613 -11.31 -15.62 -3.98
CA TYR A 613 -11.60 -16.99 -4.39
C TYR A 613 -10.31 -17.76 -4.71
N ALA A 614 -9.43 -17.18 -5.52
CA ALA A 614 -8.15 -17.78 -5.91
C ALA A 614 -7.28 -18.08 -4.67
N LEU A 615 -7.16 -17.10 -3.76
CA LEU A 615 -6.50 -17.26 -2.48
C LEU A 615 -7.09 -18.40 -1.63
N ASN A 616 -8.41 -18.54 -1.60
CA ASN A 616 -9.04 -19.63 -0.86
C ASN A 616 -8.65 -21.02 -1.41
N LEU A 617 -8.49 -21.15 -2.74
CA LEU A 617 -8.04 -22.40 -3.37
C LEU A 617 -6.64 -22.77 -2.92
N GLN A 618 -5.73 -21.81 -2.78
CA GLN A 618 -4.36 -22.02 -2.33
C GLN A 618 -4.28 -22.82 -1.02
N PHE A 619 -5.22 -22.60 -0.10
CA PHE A 619 -5.24 -23.26 1.20
C PHE A 619 -6.16 -24.47 1.27
N ALA A 620 -7.20 -24.53 0.43
CA ALA A 620 -8.24 -25.55 0.47
C ALA A 620 -7.99 -26.76 -0.43
N GLU A 621 -7.26 -26.60 -1.54
CA GLU A 621 -7.09 -27.65 -2.56
C GLU A 621 -5.64 -28.16 -2.66
N GLU A 622 -5.49 -29.44 -3.00
CA GLU A 622 -4.19 -30.00 -3.41
C GLU A 622 -3.76 -29.32 -4.72
N TYR A 623 -2.50 -28.84 -4.80
CA TYR A 623 -2.01 -27.99 -5.89
C TYR A 623 -2.74 -26.65 -6.07
N GLY A 624 -3.50 -26.22 -5.05
CA GLY A 624 -4.26 -24.98 -5.06
C GLY A 624 -3.42 -23.73 -5.39
N ALA A 625 -2.13 -23.69 -5.02
CA ALA A 625 -1.26 -22.55 -5.32
C ALA A 625 -0.98 -22.37 -6.83
N LEU A 626 -0.91 -23.46 -7.59
CA LEU A 626 -0.74 -23.38 -9.05
C LEU A 626 -2.04 -22.94 -9.74
N LYS A 627 -3.18 -23.41 -9.22
CA LYS A 627 -4.50 -23.03 -9.73
C LYS A 627 -4.86 -21.58 -9.39
N ASP A 628 -4.49 -21.12 -8.20
CA ASP A 628 -4.53 -19.72 -7.77
C ASP A 628 -3.75 -18.83 -8.74
N ALA A 629 -2.46 -19.10 -8.94
CA ALA A 629 -1.61 -18.37 -9.87
C ALA A 629 -2.17 -18.32 -11.30
N PHE A 630 -2.79 -19.42 -11.78
CA PHE A 630 -3.47 -19.45 -13.07
C PHE A 630 -4.68 -18.51 -13.10
N ILE A 631 -5.58 -18.58 -12.10
CA ILE A 631 -6.80 -17.77 -12.03
C ILE A 631 -6.46 -16.28 -11.93
N GLU A 632 -5.51 -15.88 -11.08
CA GLU A 632 -5.08 -14.50 -10.95
C GLU A 632 -4.52 -13.96 -12.28
N SER A 633 -3.70 -14.76 -12.96
CA SER A 633 -3.03 -14.35 -14.20
C SER A 633 -4.00 -14.20 -15.38
N VAL A 634 -5.03 -15.06 -15.48
CA VAL A 634 -6.02 -14.96 -16.56
C VAL A 634 -7.05 -13.86 -16.29
N PHE A 635 -7.31 -13.49 -15.03
CA PHE A 635 -8.44 -12.65 -14.63
C PHE A 635 -8.56 -11.36 -15.45
N PHE A 636 -7.50 -10.53 -15.46
CA PHE A 636 -7.55 -9.24 -16.14
C PHE A 636 -7.62 -9.38 -17.67
N SER A 637 -7.02 -10.43 -18.23
CA SER A 637 -7.02 -10.65 -19.68
C SER A 637 -8.35 -11.22 -20.16
N LYS A 638 -8.84 -12.29 -19.54
CA LYS A 638 -10.05 -13.04 -19.91
C LYS A 638 -11.31 -12.17 -19.93
N TYR A 639 -11.45 -11.27 -18.96
CA TYR A 639 -12.62 -10.41 -18.81
C TYR A 639 -12.38 -8.99 -19.33
N SER A 640 -11.37 -8.78 -20.18
CA SER A 640 -11.13 -7.47 -20.83
C SER A 640 -11.94 -7.31 -22.13
N ARG A 641 -12.45 -8.42 -22.68
CA ARG A 641 -13.20 -8.45 -23.94
C ARG A 641 -14.34 -9.46 -23.90
N LYS A 642 -15.50 -9.07 -24.44
CA LYS A 642 -16.71 -9.92 -24.47
C LYS A 642 -16.52 -11.22 -25.24
N ASP A 643 -15.68 -11.24 -26.27
CA ASP A 643 -15.44 -12.39 -27.14
C ASP A 643 -14.43 -13.41 -26.57
N TRP A 644 -13.84 -13.13 -25.40
CA TRP A 644 -12.81 -13.99 -24.78
C TRP A 644 -13.32 -14.88 -23.64
N ASN A 645 -14.62 -14.85 -23.36
CA ASN A 645 -15.23 -15.69 -22.35
C ASN A 645 -16.69 -16.02 -22.70
N SER A 646 -17.17 -17.17 -22.23
CA SER A 646 -18.52 -17.68 -22.53
C SER A 646 -19.66 -16.85 -21.97
N TYR A 647 -19.39 -15.96 -21.01
CA TYR A 647 -20.37 -15.11 -20.33
C TYR A 647 -20.49 -13.72 -20.96
N GLY A 648 -19.68 -13.40 -21.98
CA GLY A 648 -19.70 -12.10 -22.63
C GLY A 648 -19.25 -10.95 -21.73
N HIS A 649 -18.44 -11.21 -20.70
CA HIS A 649 -17.94 -10.20 -19.76
C HIS A 649 -16.75 -9.42 -20.31
N ASP A 650 -16.64 -8.18 -19.86
CA ASP A 650 -15.65 -7.18 -20.26
C ASP A 650 -15.39 -6.14 -19.15
N PHE A 651 -15.73 -6.46 -17.89
CA PHE A 651 -15.65 -5.53 -16.76
C PHE A 651 -14.20 -5.16 -16.37
N THR A 652 -13.17 -5.87 -16.86
CA THR A 652 -11.76 -5.52 -16.63
C THR A 652 -11.16 -4.68 -17.76
N GLN A 653 -11.93 -4.28 -18.78
CA GLN A 653 -11.43 -3.48 -19.91
C GLN A 653 -10.71 -2.22 -19.43
N GLU A 654 -11.33 -1.46 -18.54
CA GLU A 654 -10.78 -0.22 -17.96
C GLU A 654 -9.43 -0.47 -17.27
N LYS A 655 -9.34 -1.48 -16.40
CA LYS A 655 -8.05 -1.84 -15.76
C LYS A 655 -7.01 -2.35 -16.76
N SER A 656 -7.43 -3.04 -17.82
CA SER A 656 -6.53 -3.43 -18.90
C SER A 656 -5.92 -2.22 -19.61
N LEU A 657 -6.71 -1.17 -19.88
CA LEU A 657 -6.20 0.09 -20.45
C LEU A 657 -5.14 0.72 -19.56
N LEU A 658 -5.39 0.79 -18.24
CA LEU A 658 -4.42 1.34 -17.28
C LEU A 658 -3.11 0.56 -17.24
N PHE A 659 -3.17 -0.78 -17.16
CA PHE A 659 -1.95 -1.60 -17.16
C PHE A 659 -1.16 -1.50 -18.45
N LYS A 660 -1.84 -1.40 -19.60
CA LYS A 660 -1.18 -1.19 -20.88
C LYS A 660 -0.53 0.20 -20.96
N ALA A 661 -1.17 1.24 -20.44
CA ALA A 661 -0.57 2.58 -20.35
C ALA A 661 0.71 2.56 -19.49
N ALA A 662 0.67 1.89 -18.34
CA ALA A 662 1.85 1.68 -17.50
C ALA A 662 2.95 0.89 -18.22
N GLN A 663 2.59 -0.16 -18.96
CA GLN A 663 3.53 -0.93 -19.78
C GLN A 663 4.15 -0.09 -20.90
N ALA A 664 3.36 0.75 -21.58
CA ALA A 664 3.84 1.67 -22.60
C ALA A 664 4.87 2.66 -22.03
N PHE A 665 4.60 3.20 -20.84
CA PHE A 665 5.52 4.07 -20.14
C PHE A 665 6.81 3.34 -19.75
N ALA A 666 6.72 2.16 -19.14
CA ALA A 666 7.89 1.35 -18.80
C ALA A 666 8.75 1.02 -20.03
N MET A 667 8.11 0.73 -21.17
CA MET A 667 8.80 0.48 -22.44
C MET A 667 9.52 1.73 -22.95
N SER A 668 8.94 2.93 -22.82
CA SER A 668 9.60 4.17 -23.23
C SER A 668 10.87 4.45 -22.41
N GLN A 669 10.88 4.01 -21.15
CA GLN A 669 12.04 4.12 -20.25
C GLN A 669 13.11 3.05 -20.46
N SER A 670 12.92 2.08 -21.37
CA SER A 670 13.93 1.06 -21.66
C SER A 670 15.27 1.68 -22.08
N LEU A 671 16.39 1.20 -21.52
CA LEU A 671 17.74 1.64 -21.92
C LEU A 671 18.12 1.17 -23.34
N SER A 672 17.47 0.09 -23.81
CA SER A 672 17.65 -0.44 -25.16
C SER A 672 16.60 0.15 -26.10
N GLU A 673 17.03 0.45 -27.33
CA GLU A 673 16.13 0.78 -28.43
C GLU A 673 15.70 -0.51 -29.12
N ASN A 674 14.41 -0.66 -29.35
CA ASN A 674 13.80 -1.82 -29.98
C ASN A 674 12.88 -1.36 -31.11
N SER A 675 12.70 -2.20 -32.13
CA SER A 675 11.74 -1.93 -33.19
C SER A 675 10.30 -2.11 -32.69
N ASP A 676 9.40 -1.26 -33.17
CA ASP A 676 7.97 -1.50 -33.03
C ASP A 676 7.54 -2.73 -33.85
N LEU A 677 6.61 -3.52 -33.32
CA LEU A 677 6.18 -4.78 -33.94
C LEU A 677 5.18 -4.56 -35.07
N PHE A 678 4.42 -3.46 -35.05
CA PHE A 678 3.28 -3.25 -35.94
C PHE A 678 3.40 -2.00 -36.82
N VAL A 679 4.26 -1.05 -36.46
CA VAL A 679 4.49 0.19 -37.21
C VAL A 679 5.89 0.19 -37.86
N PRO A 680 6.00 -0.05 -39.18
CA PRO A 680 7.29 -0.14 -39.85
C PRO A 680 8.14 1.14 -39.78
N GLY A 681 9.33 1.00 -39.19
CA GLY A 681 10.31 2.07 -39.02
C GLY A 681 10.12 2.91 -37.76
N MET A 682 9.18 2.54 -36.89
CA MET A 682 9.05 3.08 -35.54
C MET A 682 9.95 2.30 -34.57
N SER A 683 10.51 2.99 -33.57
CA SER A 683 11.27 2.39 -32.47
C SER A 683 10.71 2.84 -31.12
N TRP A 684 11.01 2.06 -30.07
CA TRP A 684 10.69 2.38 -28.69
C TRP A 684 11.87 2.11 -27.76
N GLY A 685 11.85 2.72 -26.57
CA GLY A 685 12.98 2.80 -25.65
C GLY A 685 13.80 4.07 -25.84
N LYS A 686 14.67 4.38 -24.87
CA LYS A 686 15.48 5.61 -24.79
C LYS A 686 14.63 6.89 -24.94
N GLY A 687 13.42 6.89 -24.39
CA GLY A 687 12.47 7.99 -24.49
C GLY A 687 11.53 7.93 -25.70
N ASN A 688 11.67 6.95 -26.61
CA ASN A 688 10.67 6.70 -27.64
C ASN A 688 9.59 5.74 -27.12
N TRP A 689 8.32 6.03 -27.41
CA TRP A 689 7.19 5.22 -26.99
C TRP A 689 6.81 4.19 -28.06
N PRO A 690 6.32 3.00 -27.67
CA PRO A 690 5.80 1.99 -28.60
C PRO A 690 4.44 2.38 -29.18
N SER A 691 4.03 1.75 -30.29
CA SER A 691 2.63 1.78 -30.72
C SER A 691 1.74 1.03 -29.74
N TRP A 692 0.47 1.41 -29.65
CA TRP A 692 -0.48 0.74 -28.76
C TRP A 692 -0.68 -0.74 -29.11
N GLU A 693 -0.64 -1.09 -30.39
CA GLU A 693 -0.71 -2.48 -30.87
C GLU A 693 0.48 -3.31 -30.36
N THR A 694 1.69 -2.75 -30.37
CA THR A 694 2.88 -3.39 -29.78
C THR A 694 2.69 -3.63 -28.28
N VAL A 695 2.20 -2.62 -27.55
CA VAL A 695 1.90 -2.73 -26.10
C VAL A 695 0.87 -3.81 -25.83
N ASN A 696 -0.20 -3.86 -26.62
CA ASN A 696 -1.25 -4.87 -26.52
C ASN A 696 -0.68 -6.28 -26.69
N CYS A 697 0.10 -6.51 -27.75
CA CYS A 697 0.73 -7.79 -28.01
C CYS A 697 1.63 -8.22 -26.85
N ILE A 698 2.55 -7.34 -26.43
CA ILE A 698 3.52 -7.61 -25.36
C ILE A 698 2.85 -7.87 -24.02
N SER A 699 1.79 -7.13 -23.69
CA SER A 699 1.07 -7.30 -22.42
C SER A 699 0.39 -8.66 -22.33
N ILE A 700 -0.25 -9.09 -23.43
CA ILE A 700 -0.98 -10.36 -23.49
C ILE A 700 0.01 -11.54 -23.53
N SER A 701 1.02 -11.50 -24.39
CA SER A 701 2.06 -12.55 -24.44
C SER A 701 2.86 -12.60 -23.13
N GLY A 702 3.13 -11.45 -22.51
CA GLY A 702 3.75 -11.35 -21.19
C GLY A 702 2.91 -12.02 -20.10
N SER A 703 1.59 -11.91 -20.14
CA SER A 703 0.70 -12.62 -19.20
C SER A 703 0.71 -14.14 -19.46
N ILE A 704 0.64 -14.54 -20.73
CA ILE A 704 0.59 -15.97 -21.10
C ILE A 704 1.92 -16.68 -20.77
N TYR A 705 3.05 -16.05 -21.05
CA TYR A 705 4.36 -16.71 -21.06
C TYR A 705 5.40 -16.09 -20.12
N GLY A 706 5.16 -14.90 -19.57
CA GLY A 706 6.13 -14.16 -18.76
C GLY A 706 7.29 -13.57 -19.58
N SER A 707 7.26 -13.70 -20.91
CA SER A 707 8.38 -13.37 -21.80
C SER A 707 7.91 -13.22 -23.25
N GLN A 708 8.68 -12.51 -24.06
CA GLN A 708 8.52 -12.45 -25.52
C GLN A 708 9.32 -13.53 -26.27
N SER A 709 10.22 -14.22 -25.58
CA SER A 709 11.08 -15.27 -26.16
C SER A 709 10.76 -16.65 -25.58
N PRO A 710 10.72 -17.72 -26.42
CA PRO A 710 10.51 -19.09 -25.96
C PRO A 710 11.55 -19.60 -24.96
N LYS A 711 12.75 -19.01 -24.92
CA LYS A 711 13.85 -19.44 -24.04
C LYS A 711 13.66 -19.00 -22.57
N ASN A 712 12.81 -18.01 -22.35
CA ASN A 712 12.66 -17.33 -21.07
C ASN A 712 11.22 -17.40 -20.55
N ILE A 713 10.44 -18.41 -20.96
CA ILE A 713 9.08 -18.59 -20.44
C ILE A 713 9.15 -18.82 -18.93
N GLY A 714 8.44 -17.99 -18.17
CA GLY A 714 8.48 -17.99 -16.71
C GLY A 714 7.53 -19.01 -16.09
N LEU A 715 7.97 -19.66 -15.01
CA LEU A 715 7.13 -20.58 -14.23
C LEU A 715 5.91 -19.89 -13.59
N GLY A 716 6.01 -18.59 -13.31
CA GLY A 716 4.89 -17.78 -12.79
C GLY A 716 3.89 -17.28 -13.85
N SER A 717 4.06 -17.63 -15.12
CA SER A 717 3.12 -17.27 -16.19
C SER A 717 1.92 -18.23 -16.25
N ILE A 718 0.88 -17.91 -17.01
CA ILE A 718 -0.26 -18.81 -17.25
C ILE A 718 0.23 -20.16 -17.79
N TYR A 719 1.12 -20.14 -18.77
CA TYR A 719 1.73 -21.36 -19.31
C TYR A 719 2.54 -22.10 -18.25
N GLY A 720 3.33 -21.37 -17.47
CA GLY A 720 4.18 -21.93 -16.42
C GLY A 720 3.38 -22.64 -15.32
N ALA A 721 2.26 -22.06 -14.86
CA ALA A 721 1.38 -22.66 -13.86
C ALA A 721 0.77 -23.97 -14.37
N VAL A 722 0.23 -23.97 -15.59
CA VAL A 722 -0.38 -25.13 -16.25
C VAL A 722 0.65 -26.23 -16.51
N PHE A 723 1.84 -25.86 -16.99
CA PHE A 723 2.95 -26.79 -17.20
C PHE A 723 3.37 -27.48 -15.89
N GLN A 724 3.55 -26.70 -14.81
CA GLN A 724 3.93 -27.25 -13.51
C GLN A 724 2.87 -28.22 -12.98
N TYR A 725 1.59 -27.86 -13.09
CA TYR A 725 0.52 -28.74 -12.65
C TYR A 725 0.51 -30.05 -13.42
N ALA A 726 0.55 -29.99 -14.75
CA ALA A 726 0.55 -31.17 -15.60
C ALA A 726 1.75 -32.08 -15.35
N ASP A 727 2.95 -31.52 -15.19
CA ASP A 727 4.14 -32.32 -14.91
C ASP A 727 4.07 -32.99 -13.54
N LYS A 728 3.64 -32.26 -12.50
CA LYS A 728 3.58 -32.78 -11.12
C LYS A 728 2.51 -33.86 -10.94
N THR A 729 1.35 -33.70 -11.58
CA THR A 729 0.19 -34.59 -11.38
C THR A 729 0.12 -35.74 -12.39
N LEU A 730 0.60 -35.54 -13.62
CA LEU A 730 0.46 -36.52 -14.70
C LEU A 730 1.79 -37.16 -15.14
N ASN A 731 2.92 -36.62 -14.69
CA ASN A 731 4.27 -37.08 -15.04
C ASN A 731 5.21 -37.14 -13.82
N ASP A 732 4.64 -37.20 -12.62
CA ASP A 732 5.36 -37.37 -11.35
C ASP A 732 6.48 -36.35 -11.07
N GLY A 733 6.38 -35.15 -11.64
CA GLY A 733 7.38 -34.10 -11.52
C GLY A 733 8.64 -34.37 -12.33
N GLY A 734 8.57 -35.17 -13.40
CA GLY A 734 9.73 -35.59 -14.18
C GLY A 734 10.56 -34.44 -14.77
N TYR A 735 9.95 -33.29 -15.07
CA TYR A 735 10.68 -32.09 -15.51
C TYR A 735 10.94 -31.10 -14.38
N THR A 736 9.96 -30.86 -13.52
CA THR A 736 10.04 -29.90 -12.39
C THR A 736 10.97 -30.39 -11.27
N GLY A 737 11.26 -31.68 -11.21
CA GLY A 737 12.15 -32.33 -10.25
C GLY A 737 11.49 -32.68 -8.91
N SER A 738 10.22 -32.30 -8.71
CA SER A 738 9.48 -32.56 -7.48
C SER A 738 7.97 -32.54 -7.74
N ARG A 739 7.22 -33.34 -6.97
CA ARG A 739 5.75 -33.24 -6.91
C ARG A 739 5.26 -32.12 -5.99
N ASP A 740 6.13 -31.51 -5.19
CA ASP A 740 5.77 -30.38 -4.34
C ASP A 740 5.38 -29.17 -5.21
N GLN A 741 4.18 -28.64 -5.01
CA GLN A 741 3.66 -27.48 -5.74
C GLN A 741 4.49 -26.21 -5.53
N THR A 742 5.22 -26.11 -4.42
CA THR A 742 6.04 -24.93 -4.06
C THR A 742 7.49 -25.03 -4.55
N ALA A 743 7.91 -26.19 -5.06
CA ALA A 743 9.28 -26.44 -5.50
C ALA A 743 9.32 -26.89 -6.96
N SER A 744 9.95 -26.08 -7.81
CA SER A 744 10.16 -26.39 -9.23
C SER A 744 11.54 -25.93 -9.66
N ASP A 745 12.24 -26.76 -10.43
CA ASP A 745 13.48 -26.35 -11.09
C ASP A 745 13.20 -25.25 -12.13
N PRO A 746 13.85 -24.07 -12.05
CA PRO A 746 13.67 -22.97 -13.00
C PRO A 746 13.92 -23.34 -14.48
N SER A 747 14.73 -24.37 -14.75
CA SER A 747 15.07 -24.82 -16.10
C SER A 747 14.11 -25.87 -16.67
N SER A 748 13.07 -26.25 -15.92
CA SER A 748 12.15 -27.35 -16.26
C SER A 748 11.43 -27.17 -17.61
N ILE A 749 10.92 -25.97 -17.90
CA ILE A 749 10.26 -25.66 -19.19
C ILE A 749 11.23 -25.84 -20.36
N ASN A 750 12.45 -25.33 -20.23
CA ASN A 750 13.46 -25.44 -21.29
C ASN A 750 13.85 -26.90 -21.56
N ARG A 751 13.97 -27.73 -20.51
CA ARG A 751 14.19 -29.18 -20.65
C ARG A 751 13.02 -29.86 -21.34
N TYR A 752 11.79 -29.50 -20.97
CA TYR A 752 10.59 -30.03 -21.62
C TYR A 752 10.56 -29.69 -23.12
N PHE A 753 10.85 -28.44 -23.48
CA PHE A 753 10.86 -28.00 -24.87
C PHE A 753 11.94 -28.73 -25.67
N TRP A 754 13.13 -28.89 -25.09
CA TRP A 754 14.20 -29.66 -25.69
C TRP A 754 13.78 -31.12 -25.91
N ALA A 755 13.18 -31.77 -24.92
CA ALA A 755 12.72 -33.16 -25.01
C ALA A 755 11.67 -33.34 -26.12
N VAL A 756 10.68 -32.46 -26.19
CA VAL A 756 9.63 -32.48 -27.24
C VAL A 756 10.24 -32.23 -28.63
N SER A 757 11.17 -31.28 -28.75
CA SER A 757 11.87 -31.03 -30.02
C SER A 757 12.73 -32.22 -30.50
N ASN A 758 13.17 -33.07 -29.57
CA ASN A 758 13.92 -34.30 -29.85
C ASN A 758 13.04 -35.56 -29.92
N GLY A 759 11.73 -35.39 -30.10
CA GLY A 759 10.80 -36.50 -30.36
C GLY A 759 10.16 -37.15 -29.14
N SER A 760 10.34 -36.59 -27.94
CA SER A 760 9.59 -37.04 -26.76
C SER A 760 8.10 -36.70 -26.91
N GLY A 761 7.24 -37.54 -26.31
CA GLY A 761 5.81 -37.25 -26.21
C GLY A 761 5.53 -35.96 -25.44
N LYS A 762 4.45 -35.27 -25.80
CA LYS A 762 3.97 -34.09 -25.06
C LYS A 762 3.34 -34.52 -23.74
N LEU A 763 3.47 -33.69 -22.70
CA LEU A 763 2.67 -33.82 -21.47
C LEU A 763 1.17 -33.76 -21.82
N SER A 764 0.33 -34.43 -21.04
CA SER A 764 -1.12 -34.52 -21.29
C SER A 764 -1.85 -33.28 -20.78
N PHE A 765 -1.58 -32.13 -21.40
CA PHE A 765 -2.35 -30.89 -21.20
C PHE A 765 -2.51 -30.09 -22.50
N THR A 766 -3.45 -29.16 -22.54
CA THR A 766 -3.59 -28.17 -23.60
C THR A 766 -4.03 -26.83 -23.00
N LEU A 767 -3.27 -25.77 -23.28
CA LEU A 767 -3.63 -24.39 -22.96
C LEU A 767 -4.26 -23.72 -24.18
N TYR A 768 -5.46 -23.16 -24.01
CA TYR A 768 -6.18 -22.48 -25.07
C TYR A 768 -6.01 -20.97 -24.96
N VAL A 769 -5.49 -20.35 -26.03
CA VAL A 769 -5.17 -18.91 -26.08
C VAL A 769 -5.89 -18.24 -27.27
N PRO A 770 -6.04 -16.90 -27.26
CA PRO A 770 -6.58 -16.19 -28.41
C PRO A 770 -5.71 -16.37 -29.67
N LYS A 771 -6.33 -16.24 -30.85
CA LYS A 771 -5.60 -16.26 -32.13
C LYS A 771 -4.46 -15.25 -32.16
N GLY A 772 -3.31 -15.66 -32.72
CA GLY A 772 -2.08 -14.87 -32.77
C GLY A 772 -1.12 -15.05 -31.59
N TYR A 773 -1.51 -15.79 -30.54
CA TYR A 773 -0.69 -15.97 -29.32
C TYR A 773 -0.17 -17.39 -29.11
N GLY A 774 -0.29 -18.29 -30.09
CA GLY A 774 0.21 -19.68 -30.01
C GLY A 774 1.70 -19.85 -30.32
N SER A 775 2.39 -18.75 -30.62
CA SER A 775 3.83 -18.74 -30.91
C SER A 775 4.52 -17.53 -30.27
N LEU A 776 5.80 -17.67 -29.98
CA LEU A 776 6.71 -16.59 -29.59
C LEU A 776 7.90 -16.58 -30.53
N ASP A 777 8.32 -15.42 -31.02
CA ASP A 777 9.37 -15.28 -32.05
C ASP A 777 9.17 -16.21 -33.27
N GLY A 778 7.91 -16.44 -33.66
CA GLY A 778 7.56 -17.35 -34.76
C GLY A 778 7.72 -18.85 -34.44
N ILE A 779 8.10 -19.21 -33.21
CA ILE A 779 8.24 -20.59 -32.75
C ILE A 779 6.94 -21.01 -32.05
N LYS A 780 6.31 -22.08 -32.55
CA LYS A 780 5.11 -22.65 -31.93
C LYS A 780 5.43 -23.22 -30.56
N ILE A 781 4.64 -22.83 -29.55
CA ILE A 781 4.83 -23.29 -28.18
C ILE A 781 4.18 -24.67 -27.99
N PRO A 782 4.86 -25.67 -27.40
CA PRO A 782 4.27 -26.97 -27.10
C PRO A 782 3.01 -26.84 -26.23
N ASN A 783 1.98 -27.64 -26.54
CA ASN A 783 0.72 -27.74 -25.78
C ASN A 783 -0.14 -26.47 -25.78
N VAL A 784 0.09 -25.53 -26.69
CA VAL A 784 -0.76 -24.36 -26.89
C VAL A 784 -1.61 -24.52 -28.15
N GLU A 785 -2.89 -24.21 -28.04
CA GLU A 785 -3.85 -24.17 -29.14
C GLU A 785 -4.51 -22.79 -29.22
N GLU A 786 -4.46 -22.18 -30.39
CA GLU A 786 -5.18 -20.93 -30.66
C GLU A 786 -6.64 -21.21 -30.99
N THR A 787 -7.56 -20.44 -30.43
CA THR A 787 -8.99 -20.61 -30.66
C THR A 787 -9.74 -19.27 -30.63
N ASP A 788 -10.89 -19.25 -31.29
CA ASP A 788 -11.90 -18.19 -31.25
C ASP A 788 -13.19 -18.63 -30.53
N ASP A 789 -13.24 -19.85 -29.98
CA ASP A 789 -14.36 -20.34 -29.17
C ASP A 789 -14.31 -19.70 -27.77
N PRO A 790 -15.25 -18.79 -27.41
CA PRO A 790 -15.22 -18.11 -26.11
C PRO A 790 -15.35 -19.06 -24.91
N LYS A 791 -15.78 -20.32 -25.14
CA LYS A 791 -15.82 -21.36 -24.09
C LYS A 791 -14.45 -21.97 -23.80
N ARG A 792 -13.49 -21.81 -24.70
CA ARG A 792 -12.14 -22.40 -24.60
C ARG A 792 -11.06 -21.37 -24.32
N ILE A 793 -11.16 -20.14 -24.83
CA ILE A 793 -10.10 -19.13 -24.63
C ILE A 793 -9.84 -18.94 -23.11
N TRP A 794 -8.56 -18.88 -22.72
CA TRP A 794 -8.13 -18.72 -21.33
C TRP A 794 -8.54 -19.89 -20.43
N THR A 795 -8.53 -21.11 -20.97
CA THR A 795 -8.75 -22.36 -20.22
C THR A 795 -7.58 -23.32 -20.44
N ALA A 796 -7.38 -24.22 -19.48
CA ALA A 796 -6.43 -25.32 -19.62
C ALA A 796 -7.14 -26.67 -19.41
N SER A 797 -6.86 -27.65 -20.25
CA SER A 797 -7.40 -29.00 -20.17
C SER A 797 -6.30 -30.00 -19.85
N PHE A 798 -6.55 -30.91 -18.90
CA PHE A 798 -5.58 -31.89 -18.41
C PHE A 798 -6.07 -33.33 -18.58
N GLY A 799 -5.15 -34.26 -18.79
CA GLY A 799 -5.45 -35.70 -18.82
C GLY A 799 -6.44 -36.10 -19.93
N ASN A 800 -6.42 -35.40 -21.07
CA ASN A 800 -7.40 -35.51 -22.17
C ASN A 800 -8.82 -35.07 -21.79
N GLY A 801 -8.96 -33.95 -21.06
CA GLY A 801 -10.27 -33.37 -20.70
C GLY A 801 -10.89 -33.92 -19.42
N LYS A 802 -10.10 -34.60 -18.58
CA LYS A 802 -10.55 -35.07 -17.26
C LYS A 802 -10.72 -33.94 -16.26
N GLU A 803 -9.90 -32.90 -16.42
CA GLU A 803 -9.92 -31.70 -15.59
C GLU A 803 -9.75 -30.47 -16.48
N ILE A 804 -10.48 -29.41 -16.17
CA ILE A 804 -10.44 -28.14 -16.89
C ILE A 804 -10.31 -27.02 -15.86
N TRP A 805 -9.37 -26.11 -16.09
CA TRP A 805 -9.21 -24.86 -15.36
C TRP A 805 -9.70 -23.68 -16.20
#